data_AF-A0AAN8FWV4-F1
#
_entry.id   AF-A0AAN8FWV4-F1
#
_cell.length_a   1.000
_cell.length_b   1.000
_cell.length_c   1.000
_cell.angle_alpha   90.00
_cell.angle_beta   90.00
_cell.angle_gamma   90.00
#
_symmetry.space_group_name_H-M   'P 1'
#
loop_
_entity.id
_entity.type
_entity.pdbx_description
1 polymer ?
#
loop_
_entity_poly.entity_id
_entity_poly.type
_entity_poly.pdbx_seq_one_letter_code
_entity_poly.pdbx_strand_id
1 'polypeptide(L)'
;MITVVLFLLLLIHGERPSNGIEQIIEQPNESYAQLSVRRPRASSRLTQPFTIECDNTKFDIKTKADIAAFARSCPSPKVLKLLKPEILPAQGMTASEFYSFVKAPVLHMCIRVQLSSLTVLDLATMERLEPTCKGPALIVQQNDRLQTIKFGNAFMTHVSRAKSIRIRGNRRLSDKTIKEINTTVPWFVLDLQEPGECGLPLEFKTTAVLEGCKKVYGTILVSRTISKVERSSKVTAVELVGCLQIVNTILTNVDFLEDIATFTLIEKTCSYEIFKNPRLCIKEPLRLKKKFPRLSIVQSNDCYTICEGGRVDDVYLDMMYGCKEINGSLIIRSLRRRPSRIDNLDSVTKIRGTLEIKNTKSLGDFSMANLKEVTSEKGPAIHVTGNARLKSLSFPRLNKLESPDDIKVDITNNPRMGMKKQQVLTLYKLAHGKHHTRIEYTDSSSIFDRIENYKMYIIIALLVLLILLLLLCISALLIAKHIKKRQIYNKDGFPYPPYRLEKPSKEILAGWVKEITNKNPLIWRCMDREVIWPYHKGDGTHKDIEVLVANNASFLKEHMLPLAANASIPGSDNFLLSERVKAMVSKDVVIMIGSEREPSCVLPHLPHEVSKEHTYKYLGTTHSFKLIRSKKMAPCTVLYTYDVEKKPKDKPAQRRTLKVYYYRWEKRRLPVEFDEILQVAMLYKPEYTVCVSERRKEVFSLIHMLHTFCHTLQENIGLVDALQLHTEKCNGSVLDRNELVYVMAVIMEWAYQSRSVPPNLKQNHVEWCHSYAIMAKFMRNNPNIKWIHPDYLTKLDPKVKQTVIHDGFTSSPRFSPRDAAAVKDPFHRKGRSRGSEHTKRSKGSKGSKERTKRSKSRSKDSRSKSSEHEEHEEQKLKSEDDKEFWLKQNTARPISPSPMDEKRDRIVV
;
A
#
# COMPACT_ATOMS: atom_id res chain seq x y z
N MET A 1 -48.48 15.69 -9.58
CA MET A 1 -47.36 16.46 -10.18
C MET A 1 -46.59 17.24 -9.10
N ILE A 2 -47.24 18.13 -8.34
CA ILE A 2 -46.65 18.93 -7.24
C ILE A 2 -45.77 18.08 -6.30
N THR A 3 -46.23 16.90 -5.87
CA THR A 3 -45.48 15.98 -5.00
C THR A 3 -44.12 15.54 -5.55
N VAL A 4 -44.00 15.37 -6.87
CA VAL A 4 -42.74 14.98 -7.53
C VAL A 4 -41.79 16.16 -7.63
N VAL A 5 -42.33 17.38 -7.81
CA VAL A 5 -41.54 18.62 -7.77
C VAL A 5 -41.04 18.88 -6.34
N LEU A 6 -41.87 18.67 -5.31
CA LEU A 6 -41.46 18.72 -3.91
C LEU A 6 -40.33 17.73 -3.61
N PHE A 7 -40.45 16.48 -4.05
CA PHE A 7 -39.45 15.45 -3.81
C PHE A 7 -38.11 15.76 -4.51
N LEU A 8 -38.14 16.37 -5.69
CA LEU A 8 -36.94 16.84 -6.39
C LEU A 8 -36.32 18.08 -5.75
N LEU A 9 -37.11 19.01 -5.21
CA LEU A 9 -36.60 20.17 -4.47
C LEU A 9 -35.96 19.75 -3.13
N LEU A 10 -36.58 18.83 -2.40
CA LEU A 10 -36.03 18.26 -1.15
C LEU A 10 -34.69 17.53 -1.39
N LEU A 11 -34.49 16.91 -2.56
CA LEU A 11 -33.21 16.30 -2.95
C LEU A 11 -32.14 17.33 -3.39
N ILE A 12 -32.50 18.60 -3.58
CA ILE A 12 -31.59 19.69 -3.98
C ILE A 12 -31.23 20.59 -2.78
N HIS A 13 -32.00 20.58 -1.70
CA HIS A 13 -31.69 21.26 -0.43
C HIS A 13 -31.46 20.27 0.72
N GLY A 14 -30.47 19.40 0.52
CA GLY A 14 -29.88 18.58 1.58
C GLY A 14 -29.00 19.40 2.52
N GLU A 15 -29.60 20.33 3.28
CA GLU A 15 -28.93 20.96 4.40
C GLU A 15 -28.55 19.91 5.46
N ARG A 16 -27.39 20.09 6.09
CA ARG A 16 -27.00 19.26 7.24
C ARG A 16 -27.68 19.80 8.48
N PRO A 17 -28.22 18.96 9.38
CA PRO A 17 -28.64 19.44 10.69
C PRO A 17 -27.42 20.02 11.41
N SER A 18 -27.51 21.30 11.77
CA SER A 18 -26.60 21.93 12.73
C SER A 18 -26.95 21.39 14.11
N ASN A 19 -26.06 20.59 14.71
CA ASN A 19 -26.21 20.22 16.12
C ASN A 19 -26.16 21.49 16.96
N GLY A 20 -27.29 21.87 17.55
CA GLY A 20 -27.32 22.83 18.65
C GLY A 20 -26.59 22.22 19.84
N ILE A 21 -25.59 22.93 20.35
CA ILE A 21 -25.06 22.76 21.70
C ILE A 21 -25.24 24.11 22.36
N GLU A 22 -25.93 24.11 23.50
CA GLU A 22 -26.28 25.34 24.22
C GLU A 22 -25.02 26.03 24.75
N GLN A 23 -24.96 27.35 24.60
CA GLN A 23 -23.92 28.15 25.23
C GLN A 23 -24.30 28.41 26.69
N ILE A 24 -23.79 27.59 27.60
CA ILE A 24 -23.63 28.04 28.99
C ILE A 24 -22.51 29.09 28.99
N ILE A 25 -22.84 30.28 29.47
CA ILE A 25 -21.92 31.42 29.55
C ILE A 25 -21.23 31.40 30.91
N GLU A 26 -19.93 31.09 30.92
CA GLU A 26 -19.05 31.44 32.04
C GLU A 26 -17.94 32.37 31.55
N GLN A 27 -17.76 33.49 32.25
CA GLN A 27 -16.68 34.44 32.01
C GLN A 27 -15.45 34.03 32.83
N PRO A 28 -14.27 33.83 32.21
CA PRO A 28 -13.02 33.81 32.96
C PRO A 28 -12.58 35.25 33.27
N ASN A 29 -12.85 35.71 34.49
CA ASN A 29 -12.28 36.98 34.99
C ASN A 29 -10.75 36.93 35.00
N GLU A 30 -10.10 38.07 34.72
CA GLU A 30 -8.66 38.19 34.84
C GLU A 30 -8.21 38.15 36.31
N SER A 31 -7.16 37.38 36.60
CA SER A 31 -6.23 37.74 37.70
C SER A 31 -4.81 37.33 37.34
N TYR A 32 -3.90 38.31 37.29
CA TYR A 32 -2.49 38.09 36.97
C TYR A 32 -1.70 37.66 38.22
N ALA A 33 -1.68 36.36 38.50
CA ALA A 33 -0.76 35.79 39.49
C ALA A 33 0.66 35.67 38.90
N GLN A 34 1.60 36.49 39.36
CA GLN A 34 3.01 36.45 38.94
C GLN A 34 3.74 35.20 39.47
N LEU A 35 3.58 34.07 38.79
CA LEU A 35 4.32 32.85 39.09
C LEU A 35 5.79 32.97 38.67
N SER A 36 6.64 33.38 39.62
CA SER A 36 8.10 33.41 39.40
C SER A 36 8.64 32.03 39.04
N VAL A 37 9.20 31.90 37.84
CA VAL A 37 9.74 30.63 37.34
C VAL A 37 11.09 30.35 38.01
N ARG A 38 11.05 29.81 39.23
CA ARG A 38 12.21 29.17 39.85
C ARG A 38 12.74 28.10 38.89
N ARG A 39 13.97 28.26 38.41
CA ARG A 39 14.66 27.24 37.59
C ARG A 39 14.52 25.89 38.29
N PRO A 40 14.02 24.83 37.62
CA PRO A 40 13.97 23.51 38.25
C PRO A 40 15.39 23.09 38.61
N ARG A 41 15.62 22.78 39.89
CA ARG A 41 16.86 22.08 40.31
C ARG A 41 17.02 20.83 39.44
N ALA A 42 18.26 20.48 39.12
CA ALA A 42 18.58 19.36 38.23
C ALA A 42 18.19 18.00 38.84
N SER A 43 16.90 17.70 38.79
CA SER A 43 16.32 16.40 39.10
C SER A 43 17.03 15.35 38.25
N SER A 44 17.56 14.32 38.92
CA SER A 44 18.22 13.18 38.29
C SER A 44 17.20 12.27 37.60
N ARG A 45 16.49 12.80 36.60
CA ARG A 45 15.53 12.06 35.77
C ARG A 45 16.25 10.86 35.17
N LEU A 46 15.76 9.68 35.51
CA LEU A 46 16.43 8.43 35.21
C LEU A 46 16.45 8.15 33.71
N THR A 47 17.46 7.39 33.28
CA THR A 47 17.43 6.63 32.03
C THR A 47 16.10 5.90 31.91
N GLN A 48 15.47 5.93 30.73
CA GLN A 48 14.29 5.10 30.44
C GLN A 48 14.63 3.64 30.76
N PRO A 49 13.85 2.92 31.59
CA PRO A 49 14.20 1.57 32.02
C PRO A 49 14.21 0.60 30.82
N PHE A 50 15.19 -0.30 30.81
CA PHE A 50 15.42 -1.23 29.71
C PHE A 50 15.92 -2.59 30.20
N THR A 51 15.65 -3.64 29.41
CA THR A 51 16.14 -4.99 29.69
C THR A 51 17.15 -5.39 28.63
N ILE A 52 18.35 -5.76 29.05
CA ILE A 52 19.43 -6.27 28.18
C ILE A 52 19.79 -7.71 28.56
N GLU A 53 20.18 -8.49 27.57
CA GLU A 53 20.65 -9.86 27.69
C GLU A 53 22.14 -9.90 27.30
N CYS A 54 23.00 -10.35 28.21
CA CYS A 54 24.44 -10.50 28.05
C CYS A 54 24.79 -11.98 28.18
N ASP A 55 25.31 -12.59 27.11
CA ASP A 55 25.67 -14.01 27.05
C ASP A 55 24.62 -14.97 27.64
N ASN A 56 23.33 -14.67 27.35
CA ASN A 56 22.09 -15.32 27.81
C ASN A 56 21.60 -14.95 29.23
N THR A 57 22.39 -14.25 30.05
CA THR A 57 21.95 -13.71 31.34
C THR A 57 21.21 -12.38 31.14
N LYS A 58 20.05 -12.21 31.79
CA LYS A 58 19.20 -11.01 31.64
C LYS A 58 19.39 -10.02 32.79
N PHE A 59 19.44 -8.74 32.46
CA PHE A 59 19.60 -7.63 33.38
C PHE A 59 18.52 -6.57 33.11
N ASP A 60 17.74 -6.26 34.14
CA ASP A 60 16.77 -5.16 34.14
C ASP A 60 17.44 -3.89 34.66
N ILE A 61 17.72 -2.95 33.77
CA ILE A 61 18.34 -1.66 34.09
C ILE A 61 17.24 -0.64 34.38
N LYS A 62 17.04 -0.31 35.66
CA LYS A 62 16.02 0.64 36.15
C LYS A 62 16.66 1.89 36.77
N THR A 63 17.90 1.78 37.24
CA THR A 63 18.66 2.78 38.00
C THR A 63 20.10 2.87 37.54
N LYS A 64 20.84 3.92 37.95
CA LYS A 64 22.29 4.01 37.75
C LYS A 64 23.09 2.97 38.52
N ALA A 65 22.55 2.44 39.64
CA ALA A 65 23.19 1.34 40.36
C ALA A 65 23.18 0.05 39.51
N ASP A 66 22.10 -0.19 38.76
CA ASP A 66 21.97 -1.36 37.88
C ASP A 66 22.95 -1.28 36.70
N ILE A 67 23.23 -0.09 36.17
CA ILE A 67 24.28 0.13 35.16
C ILE A 67 25.66 -0.25 35.71
N ALA A 68 25.99 0.23 36.91
CA ALA A 68 27.26 -0.09 37.57
C ALA A 68 27.34 -1.57 38.01
N ALA A 69 26.22 -2.23 38.30
CA ALA A 69 26.15 -3.67 38.51
C ALA A 69 26.40 -4.43 37.21
N PHE A 70 25.69 -4.09 36.13
CA PHE A 70 25.85 -4.70 34.81
C PHE A 70 27.30 -4.63 34.32
N ALA A 71 27.96 -3.47 34.40
CA ALA A 71 29.35 -3.31 33.97
C ALA A 71 30.36 -4.19 34.75
N ARG A 72 30.02 -4.63 35.98
CA ARG A 72 30.82 -5.58 36.78
C ARG A 72 30.46 -7.03 36.51
N SER A 73 29.18 -7.35 36.33
CA SER A 73 28.69 -8.70 36.05
C SER A 73 28.87 -9.14 34.58
N CYS A 74 29.02 -8.18 33.66
CA CYS A 74 29.19 -8.39 32.23
C CYS A 74 30.38 -7.53 31.70
N PRO A 75 31.64 -7.80 32.12
CA PRO A 75 32.79 -6.94 31.80
C PRO A 75 33.41 -7.20 30.41
N SER A 76 33.09 -8.32 29.76
CA SER A 76 33.60 -8.70 28.42
C SER A 76 32.62 -9.65 27.69
N PRO A 77 31.40 -9.18 27.36
CA PRO A 77 30.40 -9.97 26.64
C PRO A 77 30.85 -10.42 25.24
N LYS A 78 30.44 -11.63 24.85
CA LYS A 78 30.51 -12.09 23.44
C LYS A 78 29.31 -11.58 22.64
N VAL A 79 28.13 -11.58 23.26
CA VAL A 79 26.86 -11.17 22.68
C VAL A 79 26.08 -10.27 23.64
N LEU A 80 25.70 -9.08 23.17
CA LEU A 80 24.74 -8.20 23.84
C LEU A 80 23.46 -8.08 23.00
N LYS A 81 22.31 -8.17 23.66
CA LYS A 81 20.99 -8.19 22.99
C LYS A 81 19.98 -7.37 23.79
N LEU A 82 19.52 -6.27 23.20
CA LEU A 82 18.53 -5.40 23.83
C LEU A 82 17.14 -5.99 23.63
N LEU A 83 16.45 -6.35 24.72
CA LEU A 83 15.14 -6.99 24.66
C LEU A 83 14.01 -5.96 24.54
N LYS A 84 14.07 -4.89 25.34
CA LYS A 84 13.16 -3.72 25.31
C LYS A 84 13.89 -2.49 25.85
N PRO A 85 13.68 -1.27 25.31
CA PRO A 85 12.94 -0.95 24.07
C PRO A 85 13.75 -1.38 22.81
N GLU A 86 13.29 -1.04 21.60
CA GLU A 86 13.99 -1.42 20.34
C GLU A 86 15.35 -0.71 20.14
N ILE A 87 15.62 0.36 20.90
CA ILE A 87 16.76 1.26 20.73
C ILE A 87 17.43 1.47 22.09
N LEU A 88 18.75 1.38 22.18
CA LEU A 88 19.49 1.56 23.44
C LEU A 88 19.27 2.99 24.00
N PRO A 89 18.69 3.16 25.20
CA PRO A 89 18.39 4.49 25.77
C PRO A 89 19.64 5.09 26.44
N ALA A 90 20.64 5.47 25.63
CA ALA A 90 21.93 6.03 26.08
C ALA A 90 21.85 7.41 26.77
N GLN A 91 20.66 8.00 26.85
CA GLN A 91 20.43 9.37 27.34
C GLN A 91 20.76 9.50 28.84
N GLY A 92 21.71 10.37 29.19
CA GLY A 92 22.13 10.57 30.59
C GLY A 92 23.13 9.55 31.14
N MET A 93 23.67 8.68 30.28
CA MET A 93 24.86 7.86 30.60
C MET A 93 26.15 8.69 30.48
N THR A 94 27.19 8.32 31.22
CA THR A 94 28.58 8.70 30.91
C THR A 94 29.11 7.89 29.72
N ALA A 95 30.26 8.29 29.17
CA ALA A 95 30.93 7.52 28.12
C ALA A 95 31.20 6.06 28.54
N SER A 96 31.75 5.85 29.74
CA SER A 96 32.04 4.51 30.28
C SER A 96 30.79 3.67 30.57
N GLU A 97 29.71 4.28 31.09
CA GLU A 97 28.40 3.64 31.24
C GLU A 97 27.87 3.16 29.86
N PHE A 98 27.90 4.04 28.84
CA PHE A 98 27.48 3.70 27.48
C PHE A 98 28.32 2.58 26.85
N TYR A 99 29.65 2.64 26.96
CA TYR A 99 30.53 1.64 26.38
C TYR A 99 30.32 0.24 26.96
N SER A 100 29.89 0.11 28.22
CA SER A 100 29.51 -1.21 28.78
C SER A 100 28.41 -1.91 27.98
N PHE A 101 27.50 -1.16 27.34
CA PHE A 101 26.38 -1.69 26.56
C PHE A 101 26.67 -1.87 25.05
N VAL A 102 27.84 -1.45 24.55
CA VAL A 102 28.22 -1.61 23.13
C VAL A 102 29.58 -2.30 22.90
N LYS A 103 30.35 -2.59 23.96
CA LYS A 103 31.65 -3.27 23.89
C LYS A 103 31.48 -4.80 23.81
N ALA A 104 30.88 -5.29 22.73
CA ALA A 104 30.78 -6.72 22.38
C ALA A 104 30.97 -6.95 20.87
N PRO A 105 31.51 -8.12 20.46
CA PRO A 105 31.56 -8.55 19.07
C PRO A 105 30.20 -8.55 18.37
N VAL A 106 29.16 -9.06 19.02
CA VAL A 106 27.81 -9.16 18.44
C VAL A 106 26.80 -8.33 19.24
N LEU A 107 26.17 -7.36 18.57
CA LEU A 107 25.16 -6.48 19.14
C LEU A 107 23.80 -6.70 18.44
N HIS A 108 22.82 -7.27 19.14
CA HIS A 108 21.43 -7.38 18.67
C HIS A 108 20.59 -6.22 19.23
N MET A 109 20.76 -5.02 18.67
CA MET A 109 20.06 -3.80 19.09
C MET A 109 20.12 -2.73 17.98
N CYS A 110 19.31 -1.66 18.10
CA CYS A 110 19.57 -0.41 17.40
C CYS A 110 20.24 0.61 18.32
N ILE A 111 21.25 1.32 17.81
CA ILE A 111 22.08 2.26 18.56
C ILE A 111 21.83 3.69 18.07
N ARG A 112 21.65 4.63 18.99
CA ARG A 112 21.56 6.07 18.69
C ARG A 112 22.52 6.85 19.57
N VAL A 113 23.54 7.46 18.96
CA VAL A 113 24.49 8.38 19.59
C VAL A 113 24.15 9.78 19.11
N GLN A 114 23.46 10.55 19.96
CA GLN A 114 22.88 11.85 19.59
C GLN A 114 23.17 12.90 20.66
N LEU A 115 23.52 14.12 20.24
CA LEU A 115 23.75 15.29 21.12
C LEU A 115 24.83 15.08 22.20
N SER A 116 25.69 14.06 22.05
CA SER A 116 26.67 13.66 23.07
C SER A 116 27.92 14.53 23.07
N SER A 117 28.61 14.60 24.22
CA SER A 117 29.89 15.30 24.36
C SER A 117 31.10 14.51 23.83
N LEU A 118 30.90 13.27 23.34
CA LEU A 118 31.96 12.35 22.94
C LEU A 118 32.88 12.96 21.88
N THR A 119 34.19 12.89 22.10
CA THR A 119 35.22 13.23 21.10
C THR A 119 35.57 12.05 20.21
N VAL A 120 35.50 10.83 20.74
CA VAL A 120 35.68 9.57 20.00
C VAL A 120 34.51 8.64 20.30
N LEU A 121 33.93 8.06 19.24
CA LEU A 121 32.99 6.94 19.32
C LEU A 121 33.72 5.66 18.91
N ASP A 122 34.12 4.86 19.89
CA ASP A 122 34.91 3.65 19.65
C ASP A 122 34.01 2.40 19.59
N LEU A 123 33.76 1.91 18.38
CA LEU A 123 33.07 0.65 18.11
C LEU A 123 34.03 -0.38 17.48
N ALA A 124 35.34 -0.28 17.76
CA ALA A 124 36.36 -1.19 17.21
C ALA A 124 36.16 -2.65 17.64
N THR A 125 35.53 -2.89 18.79
CA THR A 125 35.21 -4.25 19.28
C THR A 125 33.95 -4.85 18.64
N MET A 126 33.19 -4.09 17.86
CA MET A 126 31.98 -4.58 17.19
C MET A 126 32.36 -5.29 15.89
N GLU A 127 31.85 -6.51 15.71
CA GLU A 127 31.99 -7.33 14.50
C GLU A 127 30.64 -7.49 13.77
N ARG A 128 29.51 -7.41 14.49
CA ARG A 128 28.18 -7.59 13.89
C ARG A 128 27.10 -6.78 14.63
N LEU A 129 26.33 -5.99 13.89
CA LEU A 129 25.16 -5.25 14.39
C LEU A 129 23.88 -5.78 13.74
N GLU A 130 22.99 -6.35 14.54
CA GLU A 130 21.69 -6.87 14.12
C GLU A 130 20.55 -5.95 14.61
N PRO A 131 19.97 -5.11 13.72
CA PRO A 131 18.96 -4.13 14.12
C PRO A 131 17.63 -4.76 14.52
N THR A 132 17.30 -4.67 15.81
CA THR A 132 16.00 -5.04 16.38
C THR A 132 14.87 -4.08 15.99
N CYS A 133 15.18 -2.87 15.52
CA CYS A 133 14.21 -1.84 15.15
C CYS A 133 13.84 -1.81 13.66
N LYS A 134 12.84 -0.98 13.31
CA LYS A 134 12.36 -0.76 11.92
C LYS A 134 13.14 0.29 11.11
N GLY A 135 14.15 0.95 11.68
CA GLY A 135 14.95 2.00 11.03
C GLY A 135 16.42 1.61 10.81
N PRO A 136 17.32 2.60 10.61
CA PRO A 136 18.77 2.37 10.59
C PRO A 136 19.26 1.72 11.88
N ALA A 137 20.23 0.81 11.74
CA ALA A 137 20.81 0.04 12.84
C ALA A 137 21.65 0.92 13.79
N LEU A 138 22.38 1.86 13.20
CA LEU A 138 23.20 2.85 13.89
C LEU A 138 22.84 4.23 13.37
N ILE A 139 22.59 5.17 14.29
CA ILE A 139 22.45 6.60 13.99
C ILE A 139 23.42 7.38 14.88
N VAL A 140 24.41 8.02 14.27
CA VAL A 140 25.36 8.94 14.93
C VAL A 140 25.08 10.34 14.40
N GLN A 141 24.40 11.19 15.17
CA GLN A 141 24.02 12.51 14.67
C GLN A 141 24.14 13.63 15.70
N GLN A 142 24.46 14.84 15.24
CA GLN A 142 24.42 16.06 16.06
C GLN A 142 25.39 16.03 17.25
N ASN A 143 26.49 15.27 17.17
CA ASN A 143 27.52 15.20 18.20
C ASN A 143 28.63 16.23 17.88
N ASP A 144 28.45 17.49 18.29
CA ASP A 144 29.33 18.60 17.89
C ASP A 144 30.81 18.46 18.29
N ARG A 145 31.11 17.60 19.29
CA ARG A 145 32.46 17.33 19.75
C ARG A 145 33.14 16.14 19.06
N LEU A 146 32.37 15.31 18.36
CA LEU A 146 32.84 14.04 17.81
C LEU A 146 33.81 14.25 16.65
N GLN A 147 35.05 13.80 16.82
CA GLN A 147 36.14 13.91 15.85
C GLN A 147 36.38 12.61 15.08
N THR A 148 36.20 11.47 15.76
CA THR A 148 36.53 10.14 15.21
C THR A 148 35.46 9.12 15.59
N ILE A 149 35.09 8.28 14.63
CA ILE A 149 34.30 7.06 14.84
C ILE A 149 35.21 5.91 14.41
N LYS A 150 35.42 4.91 15.27
CA LYS A 150 36.15 3.68 14.92
C LYS A 150 35.17 2.53 14.76
N PHE A 151 35.42 1.66 13.80
CA PHE A 151 34.69 0.42 13.58
C PHE A 151 35.67 -0.76 13.50
N GLY A 152 35.24 -1.95 13.93
CA GLY A 152 36.05 -3.16 13.77
C GLY A 152 36.11 -3.59 12.30
N ASN A 153 37.28 -4.00 11.81
CA ASN A 153 37.45 -4.44 10.43
C ASN A 153 36.44 -5.53 10.02
N ALA A 154 36.16 -6.48 10.92
CA ALA A 154 35.16 -7.53 10.71
C ALA A 154 33.73 -6.97 10.52
N PHE A 155 33.36 -5.91 11.24
CA PHE A 155 32.07 -5.24 11.03
C PHE A 155 32.00 -4.60 9.65
N MET A 156 33.06 -3.90 9.22
CA MET A 156 33.10 -3.26 7.91
C MET A 156 32.96 -4.28 6.77
N THR A 157 33.59 -5.46 6.88
CA THR A 157 33.43 -6.54 5.88
C THR A 157 32.08 -7.27 5.94
N HIS A 158 31.27 -7.08 7.00
CA HIS A 158 29.98 -7.76 7.20
C HIS A 158 28.77 -6.82 7.27
N VAL A 159 28.99 -5.51 7.14
CA VAL A 159 27.97 -4.44 7.24
C VAL A 159 26.87 -4.55 6.19
N SER A 160 27.09 -5.28 5.10
CA SER A 160 26.08 -5.61 4.06
C SER A 160 24.86 -6.38 4.60
N ARG A 161 24.91 -6.88 5.84
CA ARG A 161 23.77 -7.49 6.55
C ARG A 161 22.96 -6.50 7.40
N ALA A 162 23.43 -5.27 7.60
CA ALA A 162 22.72 -4.23 8.34
C ALA A 162 21.65 -3.54 7.47
N LYS A 163 20.53 -3.11 8.08
CA LYS A 163 19.42 -2.45 7.37
C LYS A 163 19.77 -1.05 6.83
N SER A 164 20.66 -0.33 7.51
CA SER A 164 21.28 0.96 7.12
C SER A 164 22.06 1.55 8.30
N ILE A 165 22.97 2.49 8.03
CA ILE A 165 23.72 3.30 8.99
C ILE A 165 23.57 4.78 8.59
N ARG A 166 23.35 5.67 9.56
CA ARG A 166 23.30 7.12 9.36
C ARG A 166 24.34 7.83 10.23
N ILE A 167 25.15 8.69 9.63
CA ILE A 167 26.16 9.51 10.30
C ILE A 167 26.03 10.95 9.76
N ARG A 168 25.32 11.82 10.49
CA ARG A 168 24.88 13.14 10.00
C ARG A 168 25.02 14.28 11.01
N GLY A 169 25.51 15.44 10.57
CA GLY A 169 25.58 16.66 11.36
C GLY A 169 26.54 16.61 12.56
N ASN A 170 27.58 15.78 12.54
CA ASN A 170 28.60 15.74 13.59
C ASN A 170 29.72 16.72 13.20
N ARG A 171 29.62 17.96 13.68
CA ARG A 171 30.38 19.12 13.18
C ARG A 171 31.90 18.94 13.08
N ARG A 172 32.51 18.22 14.04
CA ARG A 172 33.97 18.06 14.14
C ARG A 172 34.51 16.76 13.56
N LEU A 173 33.66 15.93 12.93
CA LEU A 173 34.03 14.61 12.43
C LEU A 173 35.07 14.77 11.31
N SER A 174 36.23 14.13 11.47
CA SER A 174 37.38 14.40 10.60
C SER A 174 37.20 13.89 9.18
N ASP A 175 37.71 14.63 8.20
CA ASP A 175 37.77 14.23 6.79
C ASP A 175 38.40 12.84 6.59
N LYS A 176 39.38 12.48 7.43
CA LYS A 176 39.99 11.14 7.41
C LYS A 176 38.95 10.08 7.76
N THR A 177 38.25 10.22 8.89
CA THR A 177 37.19 9.30 9.33
C THR A 177 36.04 9.24 8.33
N ILE A 178 35.63 10.37 7.76
CA ILE A 178 34.57 10.41 6.74
C ILE A 178 35.00 9.61 5.50
N LYS A 179 36.23 9.81 4.99
CA LYS A 179 36.77 9.04 3.86
C LYS A 179 36.89 7.55 4.18
N GLU A 180 37.44 7.20 5.35
CA GLU A 180 37.65 5.84 5.83
C GLU A 180 36.34 5.04 5.97
N ILE A 181 35.26 5.69 6.44
CA ILE A 181 33.92 5.08 6.46
C ILE A 181 33.37 4.93 5.04
N ASN A 182 33.50 5.96 4.19
CA ASN A 182 32.97 5.96 2.82
C ASN A 182 33.66 4.95 1.89
N THR A 183 34.94 4.64 2.09
CA THR A 183 35.66 3.61 1.31
C THR A 183 35.31 2.19 1.74
N THR A 184 34.87 2.01 2.99
CA THR A 184 34.88 0.69 3.64
C THR A 184 33.49 0.20 4.04
N VAL A 185 32.49 1.09 4.11
CA VAL A 185 31.06 0.73 4.16
C VAL A 185 30.45 0.90 2.76
N PRO A 186 29.74 -0.10 2.19
CA PRO A 186 29.07 0.05 0.91
C PRO A 186 28.02 1.17 0.92
N TRP A 187 28.09 2.05 -0.07
CA TRP A 187 27.24 3.26 -0.17
C TRP A 187 25.74 2.99 -0.02
N PHE A 188 25.24 1.84 -0.47
CA PHE A 188 23.81 1.51 -0.45
C PHE A 188 23.25 1.19 0.96
N VAL A 189 24.11 1.01 1.97
CA VAL A 189 23.70 0.95 3.39
C VAL A 189 24.08 2.20 4.19
N LEU A 190 24.68 3.21 3.57
CA LEU A 190 25.32 4.34 4.25
C LEU A 190 24.68 5.69 3.91
N ASP A 191 24.28 6.44 4.94
CA ASP A 191 23.85 7.83 4.85
C ASP A 191 24.83 8.72 5.65
N LEU A 192 25.90 9.16 4.99
CA LEU A 192 27.07 9.81 5.58
C LEU A 192 27.15 11.31 5.22
N GLN A 193 27.60 12.10 6.20
CA GLN A 193 27.86 13.54 6.11
C GLN A 193 29.06 13.96 5.29
N GLU A 194 29.05 15.21 4.90
CA GLU A 194 30.24 15.94 4.42
C GLU A 194 31.09 16.51 5.57
N PRO A 195 32.38 16.83 5.32
CA PRO A 195 33.22 17.57 6.26
C PRO A 195 32.59 18.90 6.72
N GLY A 196 32.53 19.11 8.04
CA GLY A 196 31.95 20.31 8.63
C GLY A 196 30.42 20.42 8.53
N GLU A 197 29.71 19.33 8.23
CA GLU A 197 28.24 19.27 8.30
C GLU A 197 27.78 19.35 9.77
N CYS A 198 26.91 20.31 10.10
CA CYS A 198 26.38 20.53 11.45
C CYS A 198 24.95 20.00 11.61
N GLY A 199 24.57 19.63 12.84
CA GLY A 199 23.21 19.20 13.17
C GLY A 199 22.30 20.38 13.53
N LEU A 200 21.04 20.35 13.10
CA LEU A 200 20.02 21.28 13.62
C LEU A 200 19.57 20.89 15.04
N PRO A 201 19.61 21.78 16.03
CA PRO A 201 19.11 21.49 17.37
C PRO A 201 17.60 21.21 17.36
N LEU A 202 17.13 20.43 18.34
CA LEU A 202 15.71 20.04 18.48
C LEU A 202 14.74 21.24 18.59
N GLU A 203 15.20 22.38 19.10
CA GLU A 203 14.47 23.65 19.06
C GLU A 203 15.36 24.74 18.44
N PHE A 204 14.98 25.24 17.26
CA PHE A 204 15.75 26.27 16.56
C PHE A 204 15.44 27.67 17.11
N LYS A 205 16.27 28.15 18.05
CA LYS A 205 16.12 29.43 18.78
C LYS A 205 16.97 30.57 18.23
N THR A 206 18.17 30.24 17.76
CA THR A 206 19.13 31.20 17.21
C THR A 206 19.91 30.53 16.10
N THR A 207 20.19 31.30 15.04
CA THR A 207 21.09 30.88 13.96
C THR A 207 22.54 30.76 14.41
N ALA A 208 22.93 31.35 15.56
CA ALA A 208 24.31 31.30 16.07
C ALA A 208 24.87 29.87 16.24
N VAL A 209 24.01 28.87 16.40
CA VAL A 209 24.37 27.44 16.40
C VAL A 209 25.00 26.96 15.07
N LEU A 210 24.79 27.72 13.98
CA LEU A 210 25.30 27.47 12.63
C LEU A 210 26.59 28.26 12.32
N GLU A 211 27.15 29.02 13.27
CA GLU A 211 28.37 29.82 13.06
C GLU A 211 29.54 28.92 12.63
N GLY A 212 30.04 29.09 11.40
CA GLY A 212 31.13 28.28 10.84
C GLY A 212 30.70 26.88 10.35
N CYS A 213 29.41 26.67 10.07
CA CYS A 213 28.88 25.49 9.39
C CYS A 213 28.67 25.80 7.90
N LYS A 214 29.19 24.96 6.99
CA LYS A 214 28.95 25.11 5.54
C LYS A 214 27.65 24.43 5.10
N LYS A 215 27.42 23.24 5.66
CA LYS A 215 26.27 22.38 5.39
C LYS A 215 25.59 22.02 6.72
N VAL A 216 24.28 21.88 6.70
CA VAL A 216 23.46 21.67 7.88
C VAL A 216 22.42 20.59 7.61
N TYR A 217 22.27 19.65 8.55
CA TYR A 217 21.36 18.51 8.44
C TYR A 217 20.29 18.49 9.54
N GLY A 218 19.03 18.32 9.14
CA GLY A 218 17.91 18.03 10.06
C GLY A 218 16.63 18.81 9.78
N THR A 219 15.76 18.91 10.78
CA THR A 219 14.51 19.69 10.70
C THR A 219 14.68 21.03 11.40
N ILE A 220 14.42 22.14 10.71
CA ILE A 220 14.18 23.43 11.38
C ILE A 220 12.81 23.32 12.06
N LEU A 221 12.83 23.08 13.37
CA LEU A 221 11.65 23.02 14.22
C LEU A 221 11.67 24.21 15.19
N VAL A 222 10.69 25.10 15.06
CA VAL A 222 10.53 26.24 15.98
C VAL A 222 9.44 25.91 17.00
N SER A 223 9.80 26.00 18.28
CA SER A 223 8.92 25.70 19.41
C SER A 223 7.86 26.79 19.62
N ARG A 224 6.70 26.41 20.19
CA ARG A 224 5.54 27.33 20.33
C ARG A 224 5.79 28.53 21.25
N THR A 225 6.79 28.43 22.13
CA THR A 225 7.21 29.47 23.07
C THR A 225 8.15 30.52 22.45
N ILE A 226 8.63 30.30 21.23
CA ILE A 226 9.57 31.17 20.54
C ILE A 226 8.79 32.23 19.74
N SER A 227 8.98 33.50 20.08
CA SER A 227 8.37 34.67 19.41
C SER A 227 9.25 35.29 18.31
N LYS A 228 10.57 35.04 18.37
CA LYS A 228 11.57 35.43 17.38
C LYS A 228 12.71 34.42 17.39
N VAL A 229 13.27 34.12 16.22
CA VAL A 229 14.56 33.41 16.10
C VAL A 229 15.67 34.46 15.95
N GLU A 230 16.75 34.33 16.70
CA GLU A 230 17.84 35.30 16.67
C GLU A 230 18.77 35.06 15.46
N ARG A 231 19.13 36.15 14.76
CA ARG A 231 20.07 36.13 13.62
C ARG A 231 21.47 36.53 14.08
N SER A 232 22.49 35.74 13.73
CA SER A 232 23.91 36.05 13.95
C SER A 232 24.54 36.52 12.64
N SER A 233 25.18 37.69 12.67
CA SER A 233 25.85 38.30 11.50
C SER A 233 27.03 37.50 10.96
N LYS A 234 27.51 36.49 11.70
CA LYS A 234 28.57 35.56 11.27
C LYS A 234 28.04 34.39 10.45
N VAL A 235 26.72 34.19 10.38
CA VAL A 235 26.10 33.10 9.62
C VAL A 235 25.69 33.65 8.26
N THR A 236 26.38 33.21 7.21
CA THR A 236 26.08 33.61 5.83
C THR A 236 26.06 32.37 4.94
N ALA A 237 25.02 32.28 4.10
CA ALA A 237 24.95 31.37 2.95
C ALA A 237 25.15 29.86 3.25
N VAL A 238 24.38 29.30 4.19
CA VAL A 238 24.51 27.90 4.64
C VAL A 238 23.63 26.94 3.81
N GLU A 239 24.14 25.78 3.37
CA GLU A 239 23.30 24.74 2.74
C GLU A 239 22.48 23.97 3.79
N LEU A 240 21.18 23.81 3.56
CA LEU A 240 20.30 22.97 4.39
C LEU A 240 19.83 21.71 3.65
N VAL A 241 20.20 20.53 4.18
CA VAL A 241 19.66 19.23 3.77
C VAL A 241 18.68 18.75 4.84
N GLY A 242 17.38 18.72 4.53
CA GLY A 242 16.39 18.32 5.53
C GLY A 242 14.98 18.87 5.32
N CYS A 243 14.46 19.49 6.37
CA CYS A 243 13.04 19.77 6.56
C CYS A 243 12.80 21.13 7.25
N LEU A 244 11.60 21.69 7.09
CA LEU A 244 11.18 22.96 7.67
C LEU A 244 9.78 22.82 8.26
N GLN A 245 9.63 23.05 9.56
CA GLN A 245 8.39 22.88 10.31
C GLN A 245 8.19 24.05 11.28
N ILE A 246 7.36 25.00 10.86
CA ILE A 246 6.98 26.17 11.67
C ILE A 246 5.47 26.09 11.86
N VAL A 247 5.03 25.44 12.95
CA VAL A 247 3.62 25.04 13.13
C VAL A 247 3.09 25.36 14.53
N ASN A 248 1.99 26.10 14.60
CA ASN A 248 1.38 26.62 15.85
C ASN A 248 2.34 27.49 16.70
N THR A 249 3.21 28.28 16.07
CA THR A 249 4.16 29.18 16.73
C THR A 249 3.60 30.60 16.92
N ILE A 250 4.19 31.35 17.85
CA ILE A 250 3.89 32.77 18.08
C ILE A 250 4.88 33.72 17.37
N LEU A 251 5.62 33.20 16.38
CA LEU A 251 6.53 33.99 15.55
C LEU A 251 5.82 35.15 14.87
N THR A 252 6.55 36.26 14.68
CA THR A 252 6.11 37.43 13.90
C THR A 252 6.74 37.49 12.51
N ASN A 253 7.94 36.93 12.34
CA ASN A 253 8.68 36.86 11.08
C ASN A 253 9.37 35.48 10.91
N VAL A 254 10.01 35.28 9.75
CA VAL A 254 10.89 34.13 9.43
C VAL A 254 12.13 34.59 8.66
N ASP A 255 12.64 35.77 9.02
CA ASP A 255 13.79 36.42 8.37
C ASP A 255 15.08 35.59 8.43
N PHE A 256 15.27 34.81 9.50
CA PHE A 256 16.35 33.83 9.64
C PHE A 256 16.41 32.77 8.52
N LEU A 257 15.33 32.56 7.75
CA LEU A 257 15.35 31.70 6.56
C LEU A 257 16.09 32.34 5.38
N GLU A 258 16.48 33.61 5.46
CA GLU A 258 17.40 34.26 4.52
C GLU A 258 18.83 33.69 4.62
N ASP A 259 19.27 33.27 5.81
CA ASP A 259 20.66 32.89 6.11
C ASP A 259 21.10 31.54 5.49
N ILE A 260 20.11 30.73 5.08
CA ILE A 260 20.28 29.51 4.27
C ILE A 260 20.59 29.91 2.81
N ALA A 261 21.64 29.40 2.16
CA ALA A 261 21.86 29.63 0.73
C ALA A 261 20.95 28.74 -0.14
N THR A 262 21.07 27.43 0.06
CA THR A 262 20.50 26.38 -0.76
C THR A 262 19.74 25.38 0.10
N PHE A 263 18.72 24.73 -0.47
CA PHE A 263 17.86 23.81 0.26
C PHE A 263 17.60 22.52 -0.53
N THR A 264 17.82 21.38 0.14
CA THR A 264 17.57 20.04 -0.37
C THR A 264 16.56 19.32 0.53
N LEU A 265 15.37 19.04 0.00
CA LEU A 265 14.30 18.34 0.71
C LEU A 265 14.61 16.85 0.86
N ILE A 266 14.59 16.31 2.07
CA ILE A 266 14.56 14.85 2.27
C ILE A 266 13.12 14.37 2.10
N GLU A 267 12.80 13.83 0.92
CA GLU A 267 11.44 13.35 0.63
C GLU A 267 11.00 12.22 1.59
N LYS A 268 9.70 12.20 1.92
CA LYS A 268 9.00 11.13 2.67
C LYS A 268 9.41 10.95 4.14
N THR A 269 10.41 11.66 4.66
CA THR A 269 10.85 11.52 6.07
C THR A 269 10.20 12.51 7.04
N CYS A 270 9.54 13.57 6.58
CA CYS A 270 9.08 14.67 7.41
C CYS A 270 7.94 15.49 6.77
N SER A 271 7.19 16.24 7.58
CA SER A 271 6.38 17.38 7.12
C SER A 271 7.27 18.54 6.69
N TYR A 272 6.75 19.38 5.79
CA TYR A 272 7.47 20.50 5.18
C TYR A 272 6.51 21.69 4.96
N GLU A 273 6.30 22.47 6.02
CA GLU A 273 5.18 23.41 6.10
C GLU A 273 5.38 24.57 7.10
N ILE A 274 4.77 25.71 6.77
CA ILE A 274 4.53 26.85 7.66
C ILE A 274 3.01 26.98 7.84
N PHE A 275 2.48 26.61 9.00
CA PHE A 275 1.04 26.37 9.20
C PHE A 275 0.52 26.83 10.58
N LYS A 276 -0.69 27.45 10.61
CA LYS A 276 -1.38 27.87 11.86
C LYS A 276 -0.53 28.75 12.80
N ASN A 277 0.22 29.71 12.25
CA ASN A 277 1.01 30.67 13.04
C ASN A 277 0.25 32.01 13.10
N PRO A 278 -0.56 32.29 14.14
CA PRO A 278 -1.54 33.39 14.10
C PRO A 278 -0.91 34.79 14.07
N ARG A 279 0.35 34.93 14.49
CA ARG A 279 1.10 36.22 14.49
C ARG A 279 2.06 36.37 13.32
N LEU A 280 2.22 35.34 12.48
CA LEU A 280 3.21 35.31 11.42
C LEU A 280 2.60 35.72 10.08
N CYS A 281 2.93 36.92 9.62
CA CYS A 281 2.54 37.42 8.30
C CYS A 281 3.77 37.59 7.39
N ILE A 282 3.99 36.59 6.54
CA ILE A 282 5.03 36.56 5.51
C ILE A 282 4.52 37.38 4.32
N LYS A 283 5.01 38.62 4.20
CA LYS A 283 4.61 39.57 3.15
C LYS A 283 4.86 39.02 1.73
N GLU A 284 5.99 38.34 1.52
CA GLU A 284 6.46 37.84 0.22
C GLU A 284 6.54 36.29 0.20
N PRO A 285 5.43 35.55 0.25
CA PRO A 285 5.48 34.08 0.32
C PRO A 285 6.11 33.45 -0.94
N LEU A 286 6.10 34.16 -2.07
CA LEU A 286 6.77 33.72 -3.30
C LEU A 286 8.29 33.62 -3.15
N ARG A 287 8.92 34.60 -2.49
CA ARG A 287 10.38 34.65 -2.29
C ARG A 287 10.86 33.42 -1.50
N LEU A 288 10.08 32.99 -0.51
CA LEU A 288 10.31 31.72 0.17
C LEU A 288 10.01 30.51 -0.73
N LYS A 289 8.85 30.42 -1.40
CA LYS A 289 8.52 29.26 -2.27
C LYS A 289 9.53 29.03 -3.41
N LYS A 290 10.13 30.09 -3.97
CA LYS A 290 11.24 30.01 -4.94
C LYS A 290 12.50 29.36 -4.34
N LYS A 291 12.85 29.75 -3.11
CA LYS A 291 14.02 29.28 -2.35
C LYS A 291 13.84 27.91 -1.70
N PHE A 292 12.58 27.58 -1.37
CA PHE A 292 12.14 26.40 -0.65
C PHE A 292 11.09 25.67 -1.51
N PRO A 293 11.49 24.93 -2.56
CA PRO A 293 10.57 24.35 -3.53
C PRO A 293 9.56 23.41 -2.87
N ARG A 294 8.29 23.51 -3.28
CA ARG A 294 7.14 22.78 -2.71
C ARG A 294 6.76 23.15 -1.26
N LEU A 295 7.28 24.24 -0.69
CA LEU A 295 6.92 24.64 0.68
C LEU A 295 5.45 25.04 0.80
N SER A 296 4.70 24.32 1.65
CA SER A 296 3.35 24.71 2.03
C SER A 296 3.40 25.91 2.98
N ILE A 297 2.72 26.99 2.64
CA ILE A 297 2.59 28.18 3.50
C ILE A 297 1.10 28.51 3.61
N VAL A 298 0.56 28.44 4.83
CA VAL A 298 -0.80 28.88 5.16
C VAL A 298 -0.74 29.85 6.32
N GLN A 299 -1.09 31.11 6.03
CA GLN A 299 -1.03 32.24 6.96
C GLN A 299 -2.41 32.49 7.60
N SER A 300 -2.51 33.43 8.55
CA SER A 300 -3.84 33.87 9.00
C SER A 300 -4.60 34.57 7.87
N ASN A 301 -5.93 34.47 7.89
CA ASN A 301 -6.80 35.18 6.95
C ASN A 301 -6.63 36.70 7.00
N ASP A 302 -6.08 37.24 8.09
CA ASP A 302 -5.85 38.68 8.30
C ASP A 302 -4.57 39.17 7.61
N CYS A 303 -3.56 38.30 7.46
CA CYS A 303 -2.25 38.66 6.91
C CYS A 303 -2.36 39.29 5.52
N TYR A 304 -1.63 40.38 5.31
CA TYR A 304 -1.52 41.07 4.02
C TYR A 304 -0.33 40.51 3.24
N THR A 305 -0.61 39.94 2.06
CA THR A 305 0.34 39.17 1.26
C THR A 305 0.43 39.74 -0.15
N ILE A 306 1.65 40.02 -0.60
CA ILE A 306 1.96 40.58 -1.93
C ILE A 306 2.68 39.50 -2.75
N CYS A 307 2.28 39.35 -4.01
CA CYS A 307 2.86 38.41 -4.96
C CYS A 307 3.24 39.12 -6.26
N GLU A 308 4.29 38.66 -6.92
CA GLU A 308 4.65 39.12 -8.26
C GLU A 308 3.56 38.73 -9.28
N GLY A 309 3.21 39.68 -10.16
CA GLY A 309 2.46 39.41 -11.38
C GLY A 309 3.24 38.48 -12.32
N GLY A 310 2.54 37.86 -13.27
CA GLY A 310 3.15 36.88 -14.15
C GLY A 310 2.15 36.13 -15.02
N ARG A 311 2.67 35.13 -15.74
CA ARG A 311 1.85 34.26 -16.59
C ARG A 311 1.21 33.15 -15.75
N VAL A 312 -0.10 32.96 -15.92
CA VAL A 312 -0.86 31.93 -15.21
C VAL A 312 -0.74 30.58 -15.91
N ASP A 313 -0.11 29.64 -15.22
CA ASP A 313 -0.13 28.20 -15.45
C ASP A 313 -0.26 27.44 -14.11
N ASP A 314 -0.28 26.11 -14.14
CA ASP A 314 -0.41 25.29 -12.92
C ASP A 314 0.76 25.49 -11.91
N VAL A 315 1.95 25.88 -12.37
CA VAL A 315 3.11 26.15 -11.48
C VAL A 315 2.95 27.50 -10.80
N TYR A 316 2.53 28.53 -11.53
CA TYR A 316 2.19 29.84 -10.97
C TYR A 316 1.05 29.73 -9.95
N LEU A 317 0.02 28.93 -10.22
CA LEU A 317 -1.13 28.79 -9.32
C LEU A 317 -0.79 28.09 -7.99
N ASP A 318 0.17 27.16 -7.96
CA ASP A 318 0.69 26.56 -6.74
C ASP A 318 1.49 27.56 -5.89
N MET A 319 2.18 28.48 -6.56
CA MET A 319 2.86 29.59 -5.92
C MET A 319 1.86 30.61 -5.33
N MET A 320 0.75 30.89 -6.02
CA MET A 320 -0.26 31.90 -5.65
C MET A 320 -1.19 31.57 -4.47
N TYR A 321 -1.19 30.35 -3.93
CA TYR A 321 -2.04 30.02 -2.78
C TYR A 321 -1.80 30.94 -1.58
N GLY A 322 -2.84 31.63 -1.11
CA GLY A 322 -2.81 32.57 0.01
C GLY A 322 -2.47 34.03 -0.35
N CYS A 323 -2.55 34.41 -1.64
CA CYS A 323 -2.21 35.75 -2.10
C CYS A 323 -3.40 36.73 -2.07
N LYS A 324 -3.24 37.90 -1.43
CA LYS A 324 -4.25 38.97 -1.42
C LYS A 324 -4.01 40.08 -2.44
N GLU A 325 -2.76 40.40 -2.75
CA GLU A 325 -2.41 41.48 -3.66
C GLU A 325 -1.36 41.04 -4.67
N ILE A 326 -1.58 41.36 -5.94
CA ILE A 326 -0.61 41.13 -7.02
C ILE A 326 0.05 42.46 -7.36
N ASN A 327 1.39 42.47 -7.40
CA ASN A 327 2.20 43.58 -7.86
C ASN A 327 2.75 43.27 -9.26
N GLY A 328 2.27 43.97 -10.27
CA GLY A 328 2.42 43.63 -11.69
C GLY A 328 1.16 42.97 -12.29
N SER A 329 1.16 42.82 -13.62
CA SER A 329 0.02 42.29 -14.39
C SER A 329 -0.18 40.77 -14.22
N LEU A 330 -1.44 40.32 -14.25
CA LEU A 330 -1.82 38.90 -14.20
C LEU A 330 -2.21 38.42 -15.61
N ILE A 331 -1.42 37.50 -16.19
CA ILE A 331 -1.44 37.22 -17.65
C ILE A 331 -1.92 35.78 -17.95
N ILE A 332 -3.18 35.64 -18.33
CA ILE A 332 -3.83 34.39 -18.72
C ILE A 332 -3.83 34.26 -20.26
N ARG A 333 -2.68 33.90 -20.85
CA ARG A 333 -2.47 33.93 -22.31
C ARG A 333 -2.24 32.56 -22.98
N SER A 334 -2.97 32.32 -24.07
CA SER A 334 -2.83 31.18 -24.99
C SER A 334 -3.06 29.79 -24.39
N LEU A 335 -3.92 29.69 -23.37
CA LEU A 335 -4.28 28.41 -22.73
C LEU A 335 -4.93 27.41 -23.70
N ARG A 336 -4.36 26.20 -23.76
CA ARG A 336 -4.91 25.03 -24.49
C ARG A 336 -5.83 24.14 -23.63
N ARG A 337 -5.70 24.23 -22.30
CA ARG A 337 -6.51 23.54 -21.27
C ARG A 337 -6.73 24.53 -20.10
N ARG A 338 -7.81 24.37 -19.32
CA ARG A 338 -8.00 25.13 -18.06
C ARG A 338 -6.99 24.59 -17.02
N PRO A 339 -6.20 25.43 -16.34
CA PRO A 339 -5.36 25.00 -15.23
C PRO A 339 -6.20 24.40 -14.10
N SER A 340 -5.63 23.42 -13.41
CA SER A 340 -6.32 22.58 -12.42
C SER A 340 -6.68 23.29 -11.11
N ARG A 341 -6.01 24.41 -10.81
CA ARG A 341 -6.11 25.16 -9.54
C ARG A 341 -6.37 26.65 -9.76
N ILE A 342 -7.01 27.01 -10.88
CA ILE A 342 -7.24 28.41 -11.26
C ILE A 342 -8.06 29.19 -10.23
N ASP A 343 -8.92 28.47 -9.50
CA ASP A 343 -9.77 28.98 -8.42
C ASP A 343 -8.93 29.49 -7.20
N ASN A 344 -7.62 29.20 -7.12
CA ASN A 344 -6.70 29.86 -6.16
C ASN A 344 -6.71 31.40 -6.30
N LEU A 345 -6.99 31.91 -7.51
CA LEU A 345 -7.09 33.34 -7.79
C LEU A 345 -8.30 34.01 -7.11
N ASP A 346 -9.31 33.26 -6.66
CA ASP A 346 -10.43 33.81 -5.90
C ASP A 346 -10.00 34.42 -4.56
N SER A 347 -8.80 34.11 -4.05
CA SER A 347 -8.23 34.73 -2.83
C SER A 347 -7.69 36.15 -3.04
N VAL A 348 -7.46 36.56 -4.29
CA VAL A 348 -6.87 37.86 -4.64
C VAL A 348 -7.92 38.97 -4.49
N THR A 349 -7.52 40.04 -3.81
CA THR A 349 -8.34 41.24 -3.53
C THR A 349 -7.89 42.48 -4.32
N LYS A 350 -6.61 42.58 -4.69
CA LYS A 350 -6.05 43.72 -5.44
C LYS A 350 -5.04 43.29 -6.50
N ILE A 351 -4.98 44.02 -7.61
CA ILE A 351 -3.95 43.87 -8.66
C ILE A 351 -3.39 45.27 -8.98
N ARG A 352 -2.06 45.45 -8.88
CA ARG A 352 -1.32 46.63 -9.36
C ARG A 352 -0.72 46.33 -10.74
N GLY A 353 -1.57 46.30 -11.75
CA GLY A 353 -1.24 45.99 -13.13
C GLY A 353 -2.49 45.63 -13.91
N THR A 354 -2.33 45.21 -15.16
CA THR A 354 -3.44 44.75 -16.00
C THR A 354 -3.83 43.31 -15.66
N LEU A 355 -5.14 43.05 -15.53
CA LEU A 355 -5.71 41.71 -15.64
C LEU A 355 -5.85 41.35 -17.13
N GLU A 356 -4.90 40.60 -17.67
CA GLU A 356 -4.85 40.21 -19.08
C GLU A 356 -5.37 38.78 -19.30
N ILE A 357 -6.36 38.59 -20.18
CA ILE A 357 -6.85 37.28 -20.61
C ILE A 357 -6.90 37.24 -22.14
N LYS A 358 -5.92 36.58 -22.78
CA LYS A 358 -5.74 36.65 -24.25
C LYS A 358 -5.66 35.30 -24.95
N ASN A 359 -6.38 35.19 -26.07
CA ASN A 359 -6.28 34.09 -27.03
C ASN A 359 -6.43 32.67 -26.42
N THR A 360 -7.23 32.53 -25.37
CA THR A 360 -7.46 31.23 -24.70
C THR A 360 -8.50 30.38 -25.45
N LYS A 361 -8.24 29.08 -25.59
CA LYS A 361 -9.11 28.14 -26.33
C LYS A 361 -10.04 27.31 -25.43
N SER A 362 -9.92 27.42 -24.10
CA SER A 362 -10.58 26.48 -23.18
C SER A 362 -10.74 26.98 -21.74
N LEU A 363 -10.77 28.30 -21.49
CA LEU A 363 -10.84 28.82 -20.12
C LEU A 363 -12.19 28.47 -19.44
N GLY A 364 -13.28 28.48 -20.21
CA GLY A 364 -14.62 28.19 -19.72
C GLY A 364 -15.22 29.39 -19.01
N ASP A 365 -15.63 29.21 -17.77
CA ASP A 365 -16.24 30.22 -16.91
C ASP A 365 -15.19 30.77 -15.94
N PHE A 366 -14.91 32.09 -15.94
CA PHE A 366 -13.83 32.69 -15.13
C PHE A 366 -14.34 33.71 -14.11
N SER A 367 -13.85 33.58 -12.88
CA SER A 367 -14.16 34.48 -11.76
C SER A 367 -12.92 34.84 -10.95
N MET A 368 -12.97 35.98 -10.27
CA MET A 368 -12.12 36.28 -9.12
C MET A 368 -13.01 36.86 -8.01
N ALA A 369 -13.53 35.98 -7.16
CA ALA A 369 -14.65 36.25 -6.25
C ALA A 369 -14.40 37.36 -5.23
N ASN A 370 -13.14 37.54 -4.78
CA ASN A 370 -12.76 38.56 -3.81
C ASN A 370 -12.06 39.79 -4.40
N LEU A 371 -11.89 39.87 -5.73
CA LEU A 371 -11.23 41.00 -6.37
C LEU A 371 -12.03 42.29 -6.16
N LYS A 372 -11.39 43.31 -5.56
CA LYS A 372 -11.96 44.63 -5.24
C LYS A 372 -11.37 45.73 -6.11
N GLU A 373 -10.06 45.71 -6.32
CA GLU A 373 -9.31 46.81 -6.92
C GLU A 373 -8.37 46.33 -8.03
N VAL A 374 -8.37 47.01 -9.17
CA VAL A 374 -7.38 46.84 -10.24
C VAL A 374 -6.85 48.21 -10.66
N THR A 375 -5.55 48.44 -10.48
CA THR A 375 -4.86 49.69 -10.78
C THR A 375 -3.72 49.39 -11.75
N SER A 376 -3.82 49.78 -13.03
CA SER A 376 -2.72 49.64 -13.98
C SER A 376 -1.95 50.96 -14.17
N GLU A 377 -0.64 50.87 -14.30
CA GLU A 377 0.24 52.00 -14.66
C GLU A 377 0.26 52.29 -16.17
N LYS A 378 -0.11 51.30 -17.00
CA LYS A 378 -0.08 51.39 -18.47
C LYS A 378 -1.17 50.52 -19.10
N GLY A 379 -1.90 51.07 -20.07
CA GLY A 379 -2.98 50.36 -20.76
C GLY A 379 -4.22 50.11 -19.88
N PRO A 380 -5.26 49.43 -20.42
CA PRO A 380 -6.45 49.05 -19.66
C PRO A 380 -6.12 48.28 -18.38
N ALA A 381 -6.91 48.51 -17.33
CA ALA A 381 -6.86 47.75 -16.08
C ALA A 381 -7.36 46.31 -16.28
N ILE A 382 -8.39 46.12 -17.11
CA ILE A 382 -8.94 44.81 -17.49
C ILE A 382 -8.87 44.68 -19.01
N HIS A 383 -8.17 43.65 -19.51
CA HIS A 383 -7.94 43.42 -20.93
C HIS A 383 -8.23 41.96 -21.31
N VAL A 384 -9.40 41.68 -21.87
CA VAL A 384 -9.90 40.34 -22.18
C VAL A 384 -10.22 40.23 -23.66
N THR A 385 -9.34 39.60 -24.47
CA THR A 385 -9.56 39.56 -25.93
C THR A 385 -9.16 38.26 -26.65
N GLY A 386 -9.90 37.90 -27.70
CA GLY A 386 -9.65 36.74 -28.55
C GLY A 386 -10.01 35.37 -27.95
N ASN A 387 -10.83 35.30 -26.90
CA ASN A 387 -11.03 34.08 -26.12
C ASN A 387 -12.19 33.22 -26.67
N ALA A 388 -11.91 32.41 -27.68
CA ALA A 388 -12.90 31.61 -28.44
C ALA A 388 -13.77 30.62 -27.62
N ARG A 389 -13.42 30.32 -26.36
CA ARG A 389 -14.26 29.53 -25.41
C ARG A 389 -14.27 30.12 -23.98
N LEU A 390 -14.13 31.42 -23.83
CA LEU A 390 -14.58 32.11 -22.62
C LEU A 390 -16.11 32.22 -22.69
N LYS A 391 -16.80 31.75 -21.65
CA LYS A 391 -18.27 31.71 -21.56
C LYS A 391 -18.83 32.82 -20.70
N SER A 392 -18.17 33.10 -19.58
CA SER A 392 -18.62 34.07 -18.58
C SER A 392 -17.42 34.66 -17.85
N LEU A 393 -17.58 35.91 -17.40
CA LEU A 393 -16.57 36.70 -16.70
C LEU A 393 -17.22 37.36 -15.47
N SER A 394 -16.66 37.17 -14.27
CA SER A 394 -17.30 37.62 -13.04
C SER A 394 -16.33 38.14 -11.97
N PHE A 395 -16.50 39.43 -11.61
CA PHE A 395 -15.75 40.11 -10.54
C PHE A 395 -16.74 40.71 -9.52
N PRO A 396 -17.42 39.89 -8.70
CA PRO A 396 -18.61 40.31 -7.96
C PRO A 396 -18.35 41.28 -6.79
N ARG A 397 -17.08 41.49 -6.41
CA ARG A 397 -16.67 42.42 -5.34
C ARG A 397 -15.87 43.62 -5.86
N LEU A 398 -15.71 43.76 -7.19
CA LEU A 398 -14.92 44.83 -7.81
C LEU A 398 -15.61 46.18 -7.57
N ASN A 399 -14.90 47.11 -6.94
CA ASN A 399 -15.41 48.42 -6.55
C ASN A 399 -14.45 49.58 -6.79
N LYS A 400 -13.21 49.33 -7.25
CA LYS A 400 -12.25 50.36 -7.67
C LYS A 400 -11.50 49.90 -8.92
N LEU A 401 -11.34 50.81 -9.89
CA LEU A 401 -10.64 50.54 -11.14
C LEU A 401 -9.91 51.81 -11.59
N GLU A 402 -8.60 51.69 -11.81
CA GLU A 402 -7.73 52.80 -12.17
C GLU A 402 -6.82 52.42 -13.34
N SER A 403 -6.69 53.34 -14.30
CA SER A 403 -5.71 53.31 -15.36
C SER A 403 -5.56 54.74 -15.90
N PRO A 404 -4.35 55.16 -16.33
CA PRO A 404 -4.13 56.43 -17.03
C PRO A 404 -4.50 56.37 -18.53
N ASP A 405 -4.89 55.20 -19.04
CA ASP A 405 -5.35 55.02 -20.42
C ASP A 405 -6.83 55.44 -20.55
N ASP A 406 -7.20 56.02 -21.70
CA ASP A 406 -8.58 56.40 -21.99
C ASP A 406 -9.52 55.19 -21.97
N ILE A 407 -9.04 54.03 -22.45
CA ILE A 407 -9.79 52.77 -22.36
C ILE A 407 -9.32 51.98 -21.14
N LYS A 408 -10.08 52.09 -20.06
CA LYS A 408 -9.76 51.48 -18.77
C LYS A 408 -10.21 50.00 -18.70
N VAL A 409 -11.17 49.61 -19.53
CA VAL A 409 -11.66 48.23 -19.70
C VAL A 409 -11.81 47.89 -21.19
N ASP A 410 -11.07 46.90 -21.67
CA ASP A 410 -11.21 46.31 -23.01
C ASP A 410 -11.62 44.83 -22.90
N ILE A 411 -12.79 44.51 -23.43
CA ILE A 411 -13.38 43.16 -23.47
C ILE A 411 -13.97 42.96 -24.88
N THR A 412 -13.13 42.53 -25.82
CA THR A 412 -13.43 42.47 -27.27
C THR A 412 -13.12 41.08 -27.85
N ASN A 413 -13.66 40.72 -29.02
CA ASN A 413 -13.36 39.49 -29.74
C ASN A 413 -13.53 38.19 -28.91
N ASN A 414 -14.56 38.14 -28.04
CA ASN A 414 -14.86 36.97 -27.19
C ASN A 414 -16.20 36.30 -27.61
N PRO A 415 -16.25 35.57 -28.74
CA PRO A 415 -17.50 35.23 -29.47
C PRO A 415 -18.45 34.22 -28.78
N ARG A 416 -18.18 33.86 -27.51
CA ARG A 416 -19.03 32.99 -26.70
C ARG A 416 -19.27 33.52 -25.28
N MET A 417 -18.82 34.75 -24.99
CA MET A 417 -18.86 35.34 -23.67
C MET A 417 -20.20 36.04 -23.43
N GLY A 418 -21.02 35.45 -22.55
CA GLY A 418 -22.17 36.10 -21.97
C GLY A 418 -21.78 36.89 -20.71
N MET A 419 -22.42 38.05 -20.51
CA MET A 419 -22.33 38.82 -19.27
C MET A 419 -23.72 39.30 -18.86
N LYS A 420 -24.00 39.39 -17.55
CA LYS A 420 -25.24 40.03 -17.08
C LYS A 420 -25.14 41.54 -17.25
N LYS A 421 -26.17 42.18 -17.79
CA LYS A 421 -26.33 43.64 -17.93
C LYS A 421 -25.87 44.41 -16.68
N GLN A 422 -26.24 43.95 -15.48
CA GLN A 422 -25.84 44.56 -14.21
C GLN A 422 -24.31 44.57 -13.98
N GLN A 423 -23.59 43.51 -14.38
CA GLN A 423 -22.12 43.46 -14.27
C GLN A 423 -21.46 44.44 -15.25
N VAL A 424 -22.00 44.57 -16.46
CA VAL A 424 -21.51 45.52 -17.47
C VAL A 424 -21.77 46.96 -17.04
N LEU A 425 -22.94 47.25 -16.47
CA LEU A 425 -23.25 48.56 -15.86
C LEU A 425 -22.31 48.90 -14.69
N THR A 426 -21.93 47.93 -13.86
CA THR A 426 -20.90 48.13 -12.83
C THR A 426 -19.55 48.48 -13.44
N LEU A 427 -19.10 47.78 -14.49
CA LEU A 427 -17.84 48.11 -15.18
C LEU A 427 -17.86 49.50 -15.83
N TYR A 428 -18.96 49.91 -16.47
CA TYR A 428 -19.12 51.28 -16.98
C TYR A 428 -19.03 52.33 -15.87
N LYS A 429 -19.65 52.08 -14.71
CA LYS A 429 -19.58 52.99 -13.55
C LYS A 429 -18.15 53.11 -13.02
N LEU A 430 -17.43 51.99 -12.86
CA LEU A 430 -16.05 51.99 -12.35
C LEU A 430 -15.04 52.61 -13.34
N ALA A 431 -15.27 52.48 -14.64
CA ALA A 431 -14.46 53.15 -15.66
C ALA A 431 -14.69 54.67 -15.74
N HIS A 432 -15.66 55.22 -14.98
CA HIS A 432 -16.14 56.60 -15.03
C HIS A 432 -16.94 56.97 -16.29
N GLY A 433 -17.48 55.97 -17.01
CA GLY A 433 -18.35 56.18 -18.17
C GLY A 433 -18.18 55.12 -19.24
N LYS A 434 -19.18 55.00 -20.13
CA LYS A 434 -19.14 54.06 -21.26
C LYS A 434 -18.01 54.36 -22.24
N HIS A 435 -17.67 55.63 -22.46
CA HIS A 435 -16.58 56.05 -23.36
C HIS A 435 -15.20 55.53 -22.92
N HIS A 436 -14.99 55.32 -21.62
CA HIS A 436 -13.77 54.72 -21.07
C HIS A 436 -13.72 53.18 -21.17
N THR A 437 -14.60 52.56 -21.96
CA THR A 437 -14.72 51.10 -22.07
C THR A 437 -15.01 50.63 -23.49
N ARG A 438 -14.53 49.43 -23.82
CA ARG A 438 -14.91 48.67 -25.02
C ARG A 438 -15.39 47.30 -24.56
N ILE A 439 -16.69 47.04 -24.54
CA ILE A 439 -17.26 45.77 -24.04
C ILE A 439 -18.22 45.18 -25.07
N GLU A 440 -17.74 44.17 -25.78
CA GLU A 440 -18.52 43.28 -26.65
C GLU A 440 -18.99 42.08 -25.82
N TYR A 441 -20.30 41.98 -25.58
CA TYR A 441 -20.89 40.88 -24.83
C TYR A 441 -22.24 40.47 -25.42
N THR A 442 -22.59 39.19 -25.30
CA THR A 442 -23.99 38.78 -25.45
C THR A 442 -24.69 38.95 -24.10
N ASP A 443 -25.84 39.62 -24.07
CA ASP A 443 -26.53 39.84 -22.81
C ASP A 443 -27.11 38.51 -22.29
N SER A 444 -26.52 38.01 -21.20
CA SER A 444 -26.98 36.79 -20.54
C SER A 444 -28.07 37.08 -19.49
N SER A 445 -28.60 38.31 -19.47
CA SER A 445 -29.80 38.67 -18.72
C SER A 445 -31.03 38.03 -19.36
N SER A 446 -31.31 36.79 -18.94
CA SER A 446 -32.68 36.24 -18.91
C SER A 446 -33.44 36.14 -20.24
N ILE A 447 -33.59 34.90 -20.72
CA ILE A 447 -34.55 34.54 -21.78
C ILE A 447 -36.01 34.87 -21.39
N PHE A 448 -36.30 35.05 -20.09
CA PHE A 448 -37.67 35.27 -19.59
C PHE A 448 -38.31 36.56 -20.10
N ASP A 449 -37.54 37.63 -20.39
CA ASP A 449 -38.08 38.87 -20.95
C ASP A 449 -38.61 38.70 -22.38
N ARG A 450 -38.36 37.55 -23.03
CA ARG A 450 -38.94 37.15 -24.32
C ARG A 450 -40.06 36.11 -24.21
N ILE A 451 -40.40 35.63 -23.02
CA ILE A 451 -41.36 34.54 -22.83
C ILE A 451 -42.82 34.99 -23.02
N GLU A 452 -43.14 36.27 -22.85
CA GLU A 452 -44.53 36.74 -22.90
C GLU A 452 -45.18 36.60 -24.30
N ASN A 453 -44.45 36.94 -25.37
CA ASN A 453 -44.96 36.92 -26.75
C ASN A 453 -45.11 35.51 -27.36
N TYR A 454 -44.63 34.46 -26.69
CA TYR A 454 -44.59 33.11 -27.26
C TYR A 454 -45.51 32.10 -26.56
N LYS A 455 -46.47 32.51 -25.71
CA LYS A 455 -47.29 31.62 -24.85
C LYS A 455 -47.73 30.29 -25.50
N MET A 456 -48.27 30.29 -26.72
CA MET A 456 -48.65 29.05 -27.44
C MET A 456 -47.45 28.19 -27.86
N TYR A 457 -46.40 28.80 -28.44
CA TYR A 457 -45.15 28.13 -28.74
C TYR A 457 -44.44 27.64 -27.47
N ILE A 458 -44.62 28.29 -26.33
CA ILE A 458 -44.10 27.87 -25.03
C ILE A 458 -44.89 26.69 -24.47
N ILE A 459 -46.20 26.60 -24.67
CA ILE A 459 -46.96 25.39 -24.30
C ILE A 459 -46.49 24.20 -25.17
N ILE A 460 -46.36 24.39 -26.49
CA ILE A 460 -45.84 23.35 -27.39
C ILE A 460 -44.38 22.99 -27.05
N ALA A 461 -43.52 23.99 -26.83
CA ALA A 461 -42.12 23.77 -26.45
C ALA A 461 -41.97 23.22 -25.03
N LEU A 462 -42.89 23.49 -24.09
CA LEU A 462 -42.94 22.83 -22.78
C LEU A 462 -43.34 21.37 -22.93
N LEU A 463 -44.30 21.05 -23.80
CA LEU A 463 -44.73 19.67 -24.04
C LEU A 463 -43.62 18.87 -24.74
N VAL A 464 -42.97 19.46 -25.75
CA VAL A 464 -41.76 18.91 -26.38
C VAL A 464 -40.61 18.81 -25.37
N LEU A 465 -40.36 19.83 -24.54
CA LEU A 465 -39.34 19.81 -23.49
C LEU A 465 -39.66 18.77 -22.41
N LEU A 466 -40.92 18.49 -22.10
CA LEU A 466 -41.34 17.49 -21.13
C LEU A 466 -41.16 16.08 -21.72
N ILE A 467 -41.44 15.87 -23.01
CA ILE A 467 -41.04 14.66 -23.75
C ILE A 467 -39.51 14.53 -23.79
N LEU A 468 -38.78 15.62 -24.05
CA LEU A 468 -37.31 15.61 -24.13
C LEU A 468 -36.67 15.41 -22.75
N LEU A 469 -37.29 15.92 -21.67
CA LEU A 469 -36.94 15.63 -20.27
C LEU A 469 -37.30 14.19 -19.89
N LEU A 470 -38.42 13.64 -20.37
CA LEU A 470 -38.75 12.22 -20.19
C LEU A 470 -37.71 11.33 -20.88
N LEU A 471 -37.35 11.65 -22.14
CA LEU A 471 -36.29 10.99 -22.90
C LEU A 471 -34.92 11.18 -22.24
N LEU A 472 -34.62 12.35 -21.69
CA LEU A 472 -33.39 12.59 -20.93
C LEU A 472 -33.37 11.80 -19.63
N CYS A 473 -34.48 11.71 -18.88
CA CYS A 473 -34.61 10.88 -17.68
C CYS A 473 -34.50 9.38 -18.02
N ILE A 474 -35.13 8.91 -19.09
CA ILE A 474 -34.97 7.55 -19.61
C ILE A 474 -33.52 7.32 -20.03
N SER A 475 -32.89 8.27 -20.73
CA SER A 475 -31.47 8.19 -21.10
C SER A 475 -30.56 8.19 -19.87
N ALA A 476 -30.88 8.98 -18.84
CA ALA A 476 -30.13 9.07 -17.59
C ALA A 476 -30.30 7.81 -16.74
N LEU A 477 -31.48 7.18 -16.75
CA LEU A 477 -31.73 5.88 -16.15
C LEU A 477 -31.00 4.76 -16.92
N LEU A 478 -30.98 4.79 -18.25
CA LEU A 478 -30.23 3.85 -19.09
C LEU A 478 -28.71 4.04 -18.93
N ILE A 479 -28.24 5.29 -18.87
CA ILE A 479 -26.85 5.66 -18.60
C ILE A 479 -26.47 5.28 -17.18
N ALA A 480 -27.30 5.51 -16.16
CA ALA A 480 -27.05 5.08 -14.79
C ALA A 480 -27.04 3.55 -14.66
N LYS A 481 -27.95 2.84 -15.35
CA LYS A 481 -27.97 1.37 -15.45
C LYS A 481 -26.72 0.84 -16.16
N HIS A 482 -26.24 1.52 -17.20
CA HIS A 482 -25.00 1.20 -17.92
C HIS A 482 -23.75 1.54 -17.13
N ILE A 483 -23.73 2.64 -16.37
CA ILE A 483 -22.66 3.03 -15.45
C ILE A 483 -22.60 2.05 -14.28
N LYS A 484 -23.71 1.72 -13.63
CA LYS A 484 -23.78 0.69 -12.58
C LYS A 484 -23.30 -0.66 -13.12
N LYS A 485 -23.67 -1.04 -14.35
CA LYS A 485 -23.11 -2.22 -15.04
C LYS A 485 -21.60 -2.11 -15.31
N ARG A 486 -21.08 -0.95 -15.73
CA ARG A 486 -19.64 -0.65 -15.92
C ARG A 486 -18.85 -0.45 -14.61
N GLN A 487 -19.52 -0.32 -13.48
CA GLN A 487 -18.94 -0.29 -12.14
C GLN A 487 -18.84 -1.68 -11.52
N ILE A 488 -19.76 -2.59 -11.88
CA ILE A 488 -19.77 -3.99 -11.43
C ILE A 488 -18.90 -4.87 -12.36
N TYR A 489 -18.93 -4.63 -13.67
CA TYR A 489 -18.21 -5.43 -14.68
C TYR A 489 -17.19 -4.58 -15.46
N ASN A 490 -16.04 -5.19 -15.76
CA ASN A 490 -15.01 -4.64 -16.63
C ASN A 490 -15.52 -4.52 -18.09
N LYS A 491 -14.70 -3.91 -18.97
CA LYS A 491 -15.01 -3.77 -20.41
C LYS A 491 -15.39 -5.09 -21.07
N ASP A 492 -14.89 -6.20 -20.54
CA ASP A 492 -15.04 -7.52 -21.13
C ASP A 492 -16.25 -8.33 -20.63
N GLY A 493 -16.90 -7.87 -19.55
CA GLY A 493 -18.05 -8.53 -18.93
C GLY A 493 -17.68 -9.42 -17.73
N PHE A 494 -16.44 -9.37 -17.25
CA PHE A 494 -15.98 -10.03 -16.03
C PHE A 494 -16.20 -9.07 -14.83
N PRO A 495 -16.67 -9.53 -13.66
CA PRO A 495 -16.88 -8.65 -12.51
C PRO A 495 -15.56 -8.04 -12.03
N TYR A 496 -15.57 -6.84 -11.44
CA TYR A 496 -14.41 -6.32 -10.69
C TYR A 496 -14.32 -7.02 -9.32
N PRO A 497 -13.13 -7.10 -8.69
CA PRO A 497 -13.00 -7.70 -7.38
C PRO A 497 -13.83 -6.93 -6.31
N PRO A 498 -14.39 -7.63 -5.30
CA PRO A 498 -15.34 -7.06 -4.35
C PRO A 498 -14.66 -6.28 -3.21
N TYR A 499 -13.74 -5.36 -3.53
CA TYR A 499 -13.06 -4.53 -2.51
C TYR A 499 -13.94 -3.39 -1.98
N ARG A 500 -14.97 -2.97 -2.73
CA ARG A 500 -15.90 -1.91 -2.30
C ARG A 500 -17.00 -2.48 -1.40
N LEU A 501 -16.59 -2.87 -0.19
CA LEU A 501 -17.46 -3.48 0.81
C LEU A 501 -18.24 -2.45 1.64
N GLU A 502 -19.44 -2.83 2.04
CA GLU A 502 -20.30 -2.12 3.00
C GLU A 502 -19.83 -2.36 4.44
N LYS A 503 -20.43 -1.67 5.42
CA LYS A 503 -19.95 -1.71 6.82
C LYS A 503 -20.04 -3.13 7.43
N PRO A 504 -21.16 -3.87 7.33
CA PRO A 504 -21.24 -5.22 7.91
C PRO A 504 -20.27 -6.20 7.23
N SER A 505 -20.17 -6.19 5.90
CA SER A 505 -19.16 -6.96 5.15
C SER A 505 -17.72 -6.72 5.63
N LYS A 506 -17.38 -5.47 5.98
CA LYS A 506 -16.05 -5.12 6.53
C LYS A 506 -15.86 -5.65 7.94
N GLU A 507 -16.90 -5.64 8.77
CA GLU A 507 -16.87 -6.14 10.14
C GLU A 507 -16.72 -7.68 10.15
N ILE A 508 -17.37 -8.39 9.23
CA ILE A 508 -17.16 -9.84 8.99
C ILE A 508 -15.71 -10.14 8.59
N LEU A 509 -15.16 -9.43 7.59
CA LEU A 509 -13.74 -9.61 7.22
C LEU A 509 -12.78 -9.26 8.36
N ALA A 510 -13.08 -8.25 9.18
CA ALA A 510 -12.28 -7.92 10.36
C ALA A 510 -12.33 -9.05 11.41
N GLY A 511 -13.48 -9.73 11.57
CA GLY A 511 -13.64 -10.95 12.36
C GLY A 511 -12.75 -12.08 11.87
N TRP A 512 -12.83 -12.43 10.58
CA TRP A 512 -11.98 -13.49 10.01
C TRP A 512 -10.49 -13.14 10.05
N VAL A 513 -10.10 -11.88 9.82
CA VAL A 513 -8.70 -11.45 10.00
C VAL A 513 -8.25 -11.62 11.45
N LYS A 514 -9.10 -11.32 12.43
CA LYS A 514 -8.82 -11.56 13.86
C LYS A 514 -8.59 -13.05 14.12
N GLU A 515 -9.48 -13.92 13.66
CA GLU A 515 -9.32 -15.38 13.78
C GLU A 515 -8.03 -15.87 13.13
N ILE A 516 -7.80 -15.54 11.85
CA ILE A 516 -6.62 -15.95 11.08
C ILE A 516 -5.32 -15.51 11.76
N THR A 517 -5.27 -14.27 12.24
CA THR A 517 -4.05 -13.68 12.83
C THR A 517 -3.76 -14.14 14.28
N ASN A 518 -4.66 -14.88 14.92
CA ASN A 518 -4.37 -15.53 16.20
C ASN A 518 -3.33 -16.66 16.09
N LYS A 519 -3.07 -17.20 14.89
CA LYS A 519 -2.13 -18.31 14.65
C LYS A 519 -1.31 -18.05 13.37
N ASN A 520 -0.02 -18.34 13.39
CA ASN A 520 0.84 -18.23 12.20
C ASN A 520 0.39 -19.23 11.10
N PRO A 521 0.55 -18.93 9.79
CA PRO A 521 0.19 -19.87 8.71
C PRO A 521 0.88 -21.26 8.81
N LEU A 522 2.03 -21.37 9.49
CA LEU A 522 2.65 -22.66 9.78
C LEU A 522 1.89 -23.47 10.84
N ILE A 523 1.36 -22.81 11.88
CA ILE A 523 0.52 -23.43 12.92
C ILE A 523 -0.80 -23.91 12.32
N TRP A 524 -1.44 -23.10 11.47
CA TRP A 524 -2.66 -23.52 10.75
C TRP A 524 -2.47 -24.79 9.90
N ARG A 525 -1.25 -25.07 9.41
CA ARG A 525 -0.92 -26.34 8.69
C ARG A 525 -0.70 -27.54 9.63
N CYS A 526 -0.54 -27.32 10.93
CA CYS A 526 -0.47 -28.38 11.94
C CYS A 526 -1.82 -28.65 12.62
N MET A 527 -2.73 -27.67 12.65
CA MET A 527 -4.04 -27.76 13.28
C MET A 527 -5.19 -28.12 12.32
N ASP A 528 -4.91 -28.85 11.24
CA ASP A 528 -5.94 -29.18 10.23
C ASP A 528 -7.09 -30.03 10.78
N ARG A 529 -6.80 -30.88 11.79
CA ARG A 529 -7.78 -31.77 12.41
C ARG A 529 -8.94 -31.07 13.12
N GLU A 530 -8.73 -29.89 13.70
CA GLU A 530 -9.79 -29.16 14.43
C GLU A 530 -10.68 -28.32 13.51
N VAL A 531 -10.28 -28.15 12.24
CA VAL A 531 -10.77 -27.06 11.39
C VAL A 531 -11.37 -27.57 10.08
N ILE A 532 -10.82 -28.65 9.50
CA ILE A 532 -11.23 -29.18 8.20
C ILE A 532 -11.28 -30.72 8.17
N TRP A 533 -11.58 -31.36 9.30
CA TRP A 533 -11.82 -32.80 9.34
C TRP A 533 -13.28 -33.07 9.73
N PRO A 534 -13.98 -33.97 9.01
CA PRO A 534 -15.28 -34.42 9.46
C PRO A 534 -15.11 -35.21 10.77
N TYR A 535 -15.92 -34.88 11.77
CA TYR A 535 -16.01 -35.62 13.01
C TYR A 535 -16.82 -36.91 12.80
N HIS A 536 -16.65 -37.89 13.68
CA HIS A 536 -17.50 -39.08 13.69
C HIS A 536 -18.83 -38.76 14.39
N LYS A 537 -19.91 -39.46 14.02
CA LYS A 537 -21.25 -39.29 14.62
C LYS A 537 -21.33 -39.54 16.14
N GLY A 538 -20.29 -40.13 16.73
CA GLY A 538 -20.15 -40.32 18.18
C GLY A 538 -19.34 -39.24 18.89
N ASP A 539 -18.65 -38.36 18.16
CA ASP A 539 -17.88 -37.25 18.74
C ASP A 539 -18.85 -36.14 19.17
N GLY A 540 -18.65 -35.56 20.37
CA GLY A 540 -19.52 -34.50 20.89
C GLY A 540 -19.67 -33.32 19.92
N THR A 541 -18.57 -32.90 19.31
CA THR A 541 -18.50 -31.79 18.33
C THR A 541 -19.33 -32.04 17.06
N HIS A 542 -19.69 -33.28 16.74
CA HIS A 542 -20.59 -33.56 15.62
C HIS A 542 -22.00 -33.00 15.87
N LYS A 543 -22.46 -32.92 17.12
CA LYS A 543 -23.76 -32.31 17.47
C LYS A 543 -23.76 -30.81 17.25
N ASP A 544 -22.66 -30.13 17.59
CA ASP A 544 -22.48 -28.70 17.36
C ASP A 544 -22.50 -28.40 15.85
N ILE A 545 -21.91 -29.29 15.03
CA ILE A 545 -21.95 -29.21 13.56
C ILE A 545 -23.36 -29.50 13.01
N GLU A 546 -24.12 -30.44 13.59
CA GLU A 546 -25.52 -30.68 13.20
C GLU A 546 -26.41 -29.44 13.48
N VAL A 547 -26.19 -28.76 14.61
CA VAL A 547 -26.86 -27.48 14.94
C VAL A 547 -26.43 -26.37 13.98
N LEU A 548 -25.12 -26.24 13.68
CA LEU A 548 -24.60 -25.28 12.71
C LEU A 548 -25.20 -25.50 11.31
N VAL A 549 -25.34 -26.75 10.88
CA VAL A 549 -25.98 -27.16 9.62
C VAL A 549 -27.46 -26.80 9.61
N ALA A 550 -28.19 -27.07 10.69
CA ALA A 550 -29.61 -26.74 10.79
C ALA A 550 -29.84 -25.22 10.71
N ASN A 551 -29.04 -24.45 11.43
CA ASN A 551 -29.08 -22.98 11.43
C ASN A 551 -28.75 -22.37 10.04
N ASN A 552 -28.04 -23.10 9.18
CA ASN A 552 -27.64 -22.67 7.83
C ASN A 552 -28.41 -23.41 6.71
N ALA A 553 -29.54 -24.06 7.00
CA ALA A 553 -30.25 -24.88 6.03
C ALA A 553 -30.76 -24.10 4.79
N SER A 554 -31.17 -22.84 4.96
CA SER A 554 -31.54 -21.92 3.87
C SER A 554 -30.34 -21.61 2.96
N PHE A 555 -29.22 -21.19 3.56
CA PHE A 555 -27.96 -20.94 2.87
C PHE A 555 -27.52 -22.15 2.03
N LEU A 556 -27.53 -23.34 2.63
CA LEU A 556 -27.09 -24.58 2.00
C LEU A 556 -27.95 -24.96 0.79
N LYS A 557 -29.24 -24.61 0.81
CA LYS A 557 -30.19 -24.87 -0.28
C LYS A 557 -30.09 -23.84 -1.42
N GLU A 558 -29.93 -22.56 -1.09
CA GLU A 558 -30.15 -21.46 -2.04
C GLU A 558 -28.84 -20.83 -2.55
N HIS A 559 -27.73 -21.01 -1.83
CA HIS A 559 -26.47 -20.34 -2.12
C HIS A 559 -25.24 -21.25 -2.22
N MET A 560 -25.29 -22.48 -1.72
CA MET A 560 -24.17 -23.41 -1.86
C MET A 560 -23.90 -23.73 -3.34
N LEU A 561 -22.67 -23.49 -3.78
CA LEU A 561 -22.24 -23.70 -5.17
C LEU A 561 -22.33 -25.20 -5.53
N PRO A 562 -23.19 -25.63 -6.47
CA PRO A 562 -23.29 -27.05 -6.82
C PRO A 562 -22.06 -27.48 -7.62
N LEU A 563 -21.36 -28.50 -7.13
CA LEU A 563 -20.17 -29.06 -7.75
C LEU A 563 -20.53 -30.36 -8.46
N ALA A 564 -20.04 -30.53 -9.69
CA ALA A 564 -20.14 -31.82 -10.37
C ALA A 564 -19.39 -32.92 -9.59
N ALA A 565 -19.87 -34.15 -9.72
CA ALA A 565 -19.19 -35.32 -9.18
C ALA A 565 -17.75 -35.45 -9.73
N ASN A 566 -16.92 -36.13 -8.95
CA ASN A 566 -15.53 -36.46 -9.26
C ASN A 566 -14.59 -35.23 -9.34
N ALA A 567 -13.28 -35.45 -9.23
CA ALA A 567 -12.23 -34.48 -9.52
C ALA A 567 -11.50 -34.89 -10.80
N SER A 568 -10.73 -35.97 -10.77
CA SER A 568 -10.05 -36.48 -11.97
C SER A 568 -10.94 -37.42 -12.78
N ILE A 569 -10.94 -37.31 -14.10
CA ILE A 569 -11.52 -38.30 -15.01
C ILE A 569 -10.36 -39.14 -15.58
N PRO A 570 -10.29 -40.46 -15.33
CA PRO A 570 -9.43 -41.34 -16.09
C PRO A 570 -9.87 -41.34 -17.56
N GLY A 571 -8.93 -41.18 -18.51
CA GLY A 571 -9.26 -41.09 -19.94
C GLY A 571 -10.00 -42.28 -20.55
N SER A 572 -10.09 -43.41 -19.82
CA SER A 572 -10.83 -44.61 -20.20
C SER A 572 -12.20 -44.77 -19.49
N ASP A 573 -12.56 -43.91 -18.54
CA ASP A 573 -13.82 -44.03 -17.78
C ASP A 573 -14.96 -43.23 -18.42
N ASN A 574 -15.61 -43.87 -19.39
CA ASN A 574 -16.77 -43.32 -20.11
C ASN A 574 -17.96 -42.96 -19.20
N PHE A 575 -18.08 -43.56 -18.01
CA PHE A 575 -19.14 -43.23 -17.06
C PHE A 575 -18.84 -41.91 -16.33
N LEU A 576 -17.65 -41.76 -15.75
CA LEU A 576 -17.25 -40.52 -15.08
C LEU A 576 -17.17 -39.34 -16.06
N LEU A 577 -16.80 -39.60 -17.32
CA LEU A 577 -16.88 -38.66 -18.44
C LEU A 577 -18.34 -38.25 -18.73
N SER A 578 -19.26 -39.21 -18.87
CA SER A 578 -20.70 -38.97 -19.03
C SER A 578 -21.26 -38.10 -17.90
N GLU A 579 -20.98 -38.41 -16.63
CA GLU A 579 -21.55 -37.64 -15.52
C GLU A 579 -21.03 -36.21 -15.47
N ARG A 580 -19.77 -35.94 -15.86
CA ARG A 580 -19.29 -34.56 -16.01
C ARG A 580 -19.93 -33.84 -17.18
N VAL A 581 -20.13 -34.51 -18.32
CA VAL A 581 -20.88 -33.95 -19.46
C VAL A 581 -22.31 -33.60 -19.03
N LYS A 582 -23.04 -34.52 -18.39
CA LYS A 582 -24.39 -34.30 -17.85
C LYS A 582 -24.43 -33.10 -16.89
N ALA A 583 -23.47 -33.01 -15.97
CA ALA A 583 -23.39 -31.89 -15.03
C ALA A 583 -23.16 -30.56 -15.76
N MET A 584 -22.25 -30.51 -16.75
CA MET A 584 -22.04 -29.31 -17.58
C MET A 584 -23.26 -28.95 -18.42
N VAL A 585 -24.04 -29.92 -18.90
CA VAL A 585 -25.26 -29.65 -19.70
C VAL A 585 -26.54 -29.47 -18.87
N SER A 586 -26.46 -29.50 -17.53
CA SER A 586 -27.61 -29.23 -16.64
C SER A 586 -27.79 -27.76 -16.26
N LYS A 587 -26.81 -26.90 -16.60
CA LYS A 587 -26.73 -25.47 -16.25
C LYS A 587 -26.22 -24.64 -17.41
N ASP A 588 -26.51 -23.35 -17.45
CA ASP A 588 -26.16 -22.48 -18.60
C ASP A 588 -24.78 -21.83 -18.43
N VAL A 589 -24.31 -21.74 -17.18
CA VAL A 589 -22.98 -21.29 -16.81
C VAL A 589 -22.22 -22.43 -16.14
N VAL A 590 -21.01 -22.68 -16.61
CA VAL A 590 -20.05 -23.60 -16.00
C VAL A 590 -18.84 -22.78 -15.55
N ILE A 591 -18.51 -22.86 -14.27
CA ILE A 591 -17.21 -22.43 -13.77
C ILE A 591 -16.30 -23.66 -13.86
N MET A 592 -15.22 -23.57 -14.63
CA MET A 592 -14.33 -24.68 -14.94
C MET A 592 -12.92 -24.38 -14.43
N ILE A 593 -12.42 -25.19 -13.50
CA ILE A 593 -11.10 -24.97 -12.87
C ILE A 593 -10.14 -26.06 -13.33
N GLY A 594 -9.17 -25.68 -14.16
CA GLY A 594 -8.10 -26.55 -14.65
C GLY A 594 -6.73 -25.93 -14.42
N SER A 595 -5.68 -26.73 -14.43
CA SER A 595 -4.31 -26.32 -14.08
C SER A 595 -3.38 -26.14 -15.29
N GLU A 596 -3.87 -26.50 -16.48
CA GLU A 596 -3.16 -26.43 -17.76
C GLU A 596 -3.59 -25.19 -18.56
N ARG A 597 -3.31 -25.11 -19.87
CA ARG A 597 -3.70 -23.93 -20.67
C ARG A 597 -5.11 -24.03 -21.26
N GLU A 598 -5.64 -25.23 -21.37
CA GLU A 598 -6.85 -25.55 -22.13
C GLU A 598 -7.89 -26.27 -21.26
N PRO A 599 -9.20 -26.09 -21.53
CA PRO A 599 -10.28 -26.74 -20.78
C PRO A 599 -10.28 -28.27 -20.91
N SER A 600 -9.55 -28.81 -21.90
CA SER A 600 -9.45 -30.23 -22.20
C SER A 600 -8.83 -31.07 -21.07
N CYS A 601 -8.09 -30.47 -20.13
CA CYS A 601 -7.64 -31.13 -18.90
C CYS A 601 -8.79 -31.45 -17.92
N VAL A 602 -9.85 -30.62 -17.89
CA VAL A 602 -11.01 -30.81 -17.00
C VAL A 602 -12.08 -31.70 -17.64
N LEU A 603 -12.22 -31.62 -18.97
CA LEU A 603 -13.07 -32.50 -19.76
C LEU A 603 -12.31 -32.94 -21.03
N PRO A 604 -11.81 -34.18 -21.10
CA PRO A 604 -11.06 -34.68 -22.26
C PRO A 604 -11.75 -34.38 -23.60
N HIS A 605 -10.94 -33.95 -24.58
CA HIS A 605 -11.36 -33.60 -25.94
C HIS A 605 -12.34 -32.43 -26.09
N LEU A 606 -12.66 -31.67 -25.03
CA LEU A 606 -13.50 -30.46 -25.17
C LEU A 606 -12.79 -29.42 -26.06
N PRO A 607 -13.38 -28.94 -27.16
CA PRO A 607 -12.68 -28.08 -28.13
C PRO A 607 -12.30 -26.71 -27.57
N HIS A 608 -11.08 -26.26 -27.83
CA HIS A 608 -10.59 -24.94 -27.40
C HIS A 608 -10.33 -23.95 -28.57
N GLU A 609 -10.32 -24.44 -29.81
CA GLU A 609 -10.28 -23.63 -31.04
C GLU A 609 -11.69 -23.38 -31.59
N VAL A 610 -11.93 -22.17 -32.12
CA VAL A 610 -13.24 -21.78 -32.68
C VAL A 610 -13.60 -22.66 -33.88
N SER A 611 -14.89 -22.93 -34.04
CA SER A 611 -15.51 -23.82 -35.05
C SER A 611 -15.23 -25.31 -34.90
N LYS A 612 -14.26 -25.75 -34.07
CA LYS A 612 -14.08 -27.18 -33.77
C LYS A 612 -15.24 -27.73 -32.90
N GLU A 613 -15.54 -29.00 -33.11
CA GLU A 613 -16.64 -29.73 -32.46
C GLU A 613 -16.14 -31.08 -31.92
N HIS A 614 -16.74 -31.55 -30.82
CA HIS A 614 -16.55 -32.91 -30.30
C HIS A 614 -17.87 -33.49 -29.77
N THR A 615 -18.12 -34.78 -30.00
CA THR A 615 -19.37 -35.46 -29.64
C THR A 615 -19.16 -36.58 -28.63
N TYR A 616 -19.58 -36.36 -27.39
CA TYR A 616 -19.60 -37.41 -26.35
C TYR A 616 -20.80 -38.33 -26.55
N LYS A 617 -20.60 -39.65 -26.48
CA LYS A 617 -21.65 -40.67 -26.66
C LYS A 617 -21.75 -41.56 -25.41
N TYR A 618 -22.94 -41.70 -24.83
CA TYR A 618 -23.18 -42.57 -23.68
C TYR A 618 -24.64 -43.07 -23.61
N LEU A 619 -24.83 -44.40 -23.47
CA LEU A 619 -26.14 -45.08 -23.41
C LEU A 619 -27.17 -44.54 -24.43
N GLY A 620 -26.78 -44.49 -25.70
CA GLY A 620 -27.63 -44.03 -26.81
C GLY A 620 -27.91 -42.52 -26.84
N THR A 621 -27.51 -41.75 -25.83
CA THR A 621 -27.56 -40.29 -25.84
C THR A 621 -26.23 -39.71 -26.32
N THR A 622 -26.30 -38.66 -27.12
CA THR A 622 -25.13 -37.94 -27.64
C THR A 622 -25.18 -36.47 -27.26
N HIS A 623 -24.00 -35.90 -26.98
CA HIS A 623 -23.82 -34.49 -26.63
C HIS A 623 -22.67 -33.92 -27.50
N SER A 624 -23.01 -33.18 -28.54
CA SER A 624 -22.06 -32.42 -29.35
C SER A 624 -21.78 -31.06 -28.70
N PHE A 625 -20.51 -30.66 -28.65
CA PHE A 625 -20.04 -29.36 -28.18
C PHE A 625 -19.24 -28.69 -29.30
N LYS A 626 -19.77 -27.60 -29.86
CA LYS A 626 -19.12 -26.81 -30.93
C LYS A 626 -18.74 -25.43 -30.42
N LEU A 627 -17.45 -25.08 -30.46
CA LEU A 627 -16.99 -23.81 -29.90
C LEU A 627 -17.30 -22.64 -30.85
N ILE A 628 -18.31 -21.83 -30.51
CA ILE A 628 -18.70 -20.63 -31.28
C ILE A 628 -17.68 -19.50 -31.07
N ARG A 629 -17.22 -19.31 -29.83
CA ARG A 629 -16.40 -18.15 -29.44
C ARG A 629 -15.57 -18.41 -28.19
N SER A 630 -14.27 -18.12 -28.25
CA SER A 630 -13.44 -17.89 -27.08
C SER A 630 -13.28 -16.39 -26.80
N LYS A 631 -13.04 -16.02 -25.53
CA LYS A 631 -12.72 -14.66 -25.11
C LYS A 631 -11.89 -14.65 -23.83
N LYS A 632 -10.73 -13.99 -23.83
CA LYS A 632 -9.97 -13.75 -22.60
C LYS A 632 -10.69 -12.71 -21.73
N MET A 633 -10.91 -13.01 -20.45
CA MET A 633 -11.67 -12.19 -19.50
C MET A 633 -10.76 -11.50 -18.47
N ALA A 634 -9.68 -12.19 -18.09
CA ALA A 634 -8.65 -11.78 -17.13
C ALA A 634 -7.35 -12.60 -17.42
N PRO A 635 -6.23 -12.39 -16.70
CA PRO A 635 -4.95 -13.08 -16.99
C PRO A 635 -5.04 -14.60 -17.08
N CYS A 636 -5.77 -15.25 -16.16
CA CYS A 636 -5.96 -16.71 -16.09
C CYS A 636 -7.34 -17.19 -16.55
N THR A 637 -8.31 -16.31 -16.77
CA THR A 637 -9.71 -16.67 -17.10
C THR A 637 -10.04 -16.46 -18.57
N VAL A 638 -10.57 -17.50 -19.21
CA VAL A 638 -11.10 -17.49 -20.58
C VAL A 638 -12.56 -17.95 -20.58
N LEU A 639 -13.44 -17.14 -21.17
CA LEU A 639 -14.82 -17.52 -21.46
C LEU A 639 -14.88 -18.24 -22.82
N TYR A 640 -15.28 -19.50 -22.80
CA TYR A 640 -15.64 -20.29 -23.97
C TYR A 640 -17.17 -20.36 -24.09
N THR A 641 -17.69 -20.13 -25.29
CA THR A 641 -19.13 -20.16 -25.59
C THR A 641 -19.40 -21.25 -26.63
N TYR A 642 -20.03 -22.34 -26.21
CA TYR A 642 -20.32 -23.48 -27.07
C TYR A 642 -21.78 -23.46 -27.52
N ASP A 643 -22.05 -23.92 -28.74
CA ASP A 643 -23.33 -24.53 -29.06
C ASP A 643 -23.28 -25.98 -28.56
N VAL A 644 -24.35 -26.43 -27.92
CA VAL A 644 -24.44 -27.78 -27.36
C VAL A 644 -25.70 -28.45 -27.88
N GLU A 645 -25.53 -29.45 -28.74
CA GLU A 645 -26.61 -30.31 -29.22
C GLU A 645 -26.67 -31.59 -28.38
N LYS A 646 -27.75 -31.74 -27.61
CA LYS A 646 -28.11 -32.96 -26.90
C LYS A 646 -29.12 -33.73 -27.75
N LYS A 647 -28.72 -34.86 -28.31
CA LYS A 647 -29.59 -35.76 -29.07
C LYS A 647 -29.74 -37.09 -28.32
N PRO A 648 -30.85 -37.29 -27.58
CA PRO A 648 -31.16 -38.57 -26.96
C PRO A 648 -31.50 -39.62 -28.01
N LYS A 649 -31.47 -40.90 -27.62
CA LYS A 649 -32.01 -41.97 -28.48
C LYS A 649 -33.50 -41.70 -28.73
N ASP A 650 -33.93 -41.86 -29.98
CA ASP A 650 -35.33 -41.84 -30.42
C ASP A 650 -36.12 -40.54 -30.05
N LYS A 651 -35.43 -39.41 -29.90
CA LYS A 651 -36.02 -38.09 -29.57
C LYS A 651 -35.37 -36.95 -30.38
N PRO A 652 -36.09 -35.83 -30.63
CA PRO A 652 -35.53 -34.68 -31.32
C PRO A 652 -34.34 -34.07 -30.56
N ALA A 653 -33.41 -33.49 -31.31
CA ALA A 653 -32.22 -32.87 -30.74
C ALA A 653 -32.53 -31.53 -30.06
N GLN A 654 -31.99 -31.33 -28.86
CA GLN A 654 -32.11 -30.11 -28.08
C GLN A 654 -30.82 -29.30 -28.20
N ARG A 655 -30.87 -28.12 -28.83
CA ARG A 655 -29.74 -27.18 -28.91
C ARG A 655 -29.83 -26.10 -27.84
N ARG A 656 -28.69 -25.70 -27.28
CA ARG A 656 -28.58 -24.64 -26.27
C ARG A 656 -27.15 -24.09 -26.19
N THR A 657 -27.03 -22.79 -25.93
CA THR A 657 -25.71 -22.16 -25.75
C THR A 657 -25.18 -22.37 -24.33
N LEU A 658 -23.95 -22.89 -24.19
CA LEU A 658 -23.27 -23.10 -22.91
C LEU A 658 -22.10 -22.13 -22.73
N LYS A 659 -22.00 -21.47 -21.56
CA LYS A 659 -20.91 -20.55 -21.22
C LYS A 659 -19.99 -21.17 -20.18
N VAL A 660 -18.77 -21.49 -20.58
CA VAL A 660 -17.74 -22.08 -19.71
C VAL A 660 -16.69 -21.02 -19.39
N TYR A 661 -16.63 -20.57 -18.15
CA TYR A 661 -15.55 -19.72 -17.63
C TYR A 661 -14.43 -20.63 -17.14
N TYR A 662 -13.41 -20.81 -17.97
CA TYR A 662 -12.22 -21.58 -17.64
C TYR A 662 -11.23 -20.71 -16.86
N TYR A 663 -11.02 -21.03 -15.58
CA TYR A 663 -10.00 -20.43 -14.73
C TYR A 663 -8.77 -21.34 -14.66
N ARG A 664 -7.64 -20.85 -15.17
CA ARG A 664 -6.34 -21.52 -15.12
C ARG A 664 -5.68 -21.38 -13.75
N TRP A 665 -5.80 -22.40 -12.93
CA TRP A 665 -5.17 -22.48 -11.61
C TRP A 665 -3.91 -23.34 -11.65
N GLU A 666 -2.76 -22.72 -11.95
CA GLU A 666 -1.47 -23.42 -12.12
C GLU A 666 -1.15 -24.43 -10.99
N LYS A 667 -0.42 -25.50 -11.33
CA LYS A 667 0.00 -26.59 -10.42
C LYS A 667 0.92 -26.15 -9.25
N ARG A 668 1.17 -24.85 -9.06
CA ARG A 668 1.82 -24.25 -7.88
C ARG A 668 1.05 -24.64 -6.60
N ARG A 669 1.76 -24.98 -5.51
CA ARG A 669 1.12 -25.41 -4.24
C ARG A 669 0.52 -24.26 -3.43
N LEU A 670 1.14 -23.08 -3.49
CA LEU A 670 0.66 -21.83 -2.89
C LEU A 670 0.81 -20.70 -3.92
N PRO A 671 -0.28 -20.29 -4.60
CA PRO A 671 -0.30 -19.07 -5.43
C PRO A 671 -0.10 -17.79 -4.60
N VAL A 672 0.12 -16.67 -5.29
CA VAL A 672 0.19 -15.32 -4.67
C VAL A 672 -0.71 -14.31 -5.37
N GLU A 673 -1.38 -14.73 -6.44
CA GLU A 673 -2.38 -14.00 -7.20
C GLU A 673 -3.78 -14.38 -6.69
N PHE A 674 -4.49 -13.47 -6.00
CA PHE A 674 -5.75 -13.78 -5.29
C PHE A 674 -6.99 -13.07 -5.88
N ASP A 675 -6.80 -11.96 -6.58
CA ASP A 675 -7.89 -11.09 -7.05
C ASP A 675 -8.86 -11.81 -8.00
N GLU A 676 -8.28 -12.59 -8.92
CA GLU A 676 -9.02 -13.22 -10.00
C GLU A 676 -9.93 -14.34 -9.52
N ILE A 677 -9.56 -15.09 -8.46
CA ILE A 677 -10.42 -16.15 -7.93
C ILE A 677 -11.68 -15.60 -7.23
N LEU A 678 -11.61 -14.40 -6.63
CA LEU A 678 -12.78 -13.69 -6.10
C LEU A 678 -13.70 -13.22 -7.24
N GLN A 679 -13.13 -12.73 -8.34
CA GLN A 679 -13.91 -12.38 -9.54
C GLN A 679 -14.60 -13.60 -10.16
N VAL A 680 -13.94 -14.76 -10.18
CA VAL A 680 -14.58 -16.02 -10.65
C VAL A 680 -15.69 -16.47 -9.68
N ALA A 681 -15.55 -16.28 -8.36
CA ALA A 681 -16.61 -16.56 -7.39
C ALA A 681 -17.85 -15.69 -7.64
N MET A 682 -17.67 -14.41 -7.97
CA MET A 682 -18.75 -13.47 -8.34
C MET A 682 -19.48 -13.83 -9.66
N LEU A 683 -19.03 -14.83 -10.42
CA LEU A 683 -19.76 -15.34 -11.59
C LEU A 683 -20.90 -16.30 -11.20
N TYR A 684 -20.95 -16.76 -9.95
CA TYR A 684 -22.04 -17.63 -9.50
C TYR A 684 -23.40 -16.94 -9.60
N LYS A 685 -24.37 -17.73 -10.04
CA LYS A 685 -25.79 -17.45 -9.94
C LYS A 685 -26.48 -18.73 -9.43
N PRO A 686 -27.29 -18.64 -8.36
CA PRO A 686 -28.20 -19.71 -7.95
C PRO A 686 -28.95 -20.27 -9.15
N GLU A 687 -29.21 -21.58 -9.15
CA GLU A 687 -29.93 -22.33 -10.19
C GLU A 687 -29.32 -22.36 -11.61
N TYR A 688 -28.53 -21.38 -12.05
CA TYR A 688 -28.00 -21.27 -13.42
C TYR A 688 -26.55 -21.73 -13.59
N THR A 689 -25.85 -22.05 -12.49
CA THR A 689 -24.39 -22.28 -12.48
C THR A 689 -24.03 -23.66 -11.93
N VAL A 690 -22.97 -24.28 -12.44
CA VAL A 690 -22.28 -25.46 -11.86
C VAL A 690 -20.77 -25.24 -11.84
N CYS A 691 -20.08 -25.78 -10.83
CA CYS A 691 -18.62 -25.84 -10.81
C CYS A 691 -18.12 -27.23 -11.25
N VAL A 692 -17.15 -27.26 -12.17
CA VAL A 692 -16.44 -28.47 -12.61
C VAL A 692 -14.93 -28.25 -12.54
N SER A 693 -14.15 -29.30 -12.28
CA SER A 693 -12.71 -29.16 -12.11
C SER A 693 -12.00 -30.51 -12.21
N GLU A 694 -10.73 -30.51 -12.64
CA GLU A 694 -9.84 -31.65 -12.44
C GLU A 694 -9.34 -31.75 -10.98
N ARG A 695 -9.18 -30.60 -10.30
CA ARG A 695 -8.76 -30.45 -8.90
C ARG A 695 -8.95 -29.00 -8.44
N ARG A 696 -9.33 -28.81 -7.16
CA ARG A 696 -9.53 -27.53 -6.42
C ARG A 696 -10.93 -26.90 -6.48
N LYS A 697 -11.94 -27.62 -6.98
CA LYS A 697 -13.36 -27.18 -6.89
C LYS A 697 -13.80 -26.90 -5.45
N GLU A 698 -13.22 -27.60 -4.48
CA GLU A 698 -13.56 -27.51 -3.05
C GLU A 698 -12.98 -26.24 -2.41
N VAL A 699 -11.75 -25.87 -2.79
CA VAL A 699 -11.11 -24.61 -2.38
C VAL A 699 -11.88 -23.43 -2.93
N PHE A 700 -12.32 -23.54 -4.19
CA PHE A 700 -13.13 -22.52 -4.84
C PHE A 700 -14.55 -22.43 -4.24
N SER A 701 -15.20 -23.55 -3.93
CA SER A 701 -16.53 -23.54 -3.34
C SER A 701 -16.53 -22.96 -1.92
N LEU A 702 -15.45 -23.14 -1.15
CA LEU A 702 -15.25 -22.45 0.11
C LEU A 702 -15.04 -20.94 -0.07
N ILE A 703 -14.19 -20.52 -1.02
CA ILE A 703 -13.99 -19.10 -1.34
C ILE A 703 -15.32 -18.46 -1.78
N HIS A 704 -16.13 -19.17 -2.57
CA HIS A 704 -17.49 -18.76 -2.93
C HIS A 704 -18.42 -18.67 -1.71
N MET A 705 -18.35 -19.64 -0.80
CA MET A 705 -19.16 -19.67 0.42
C MET A 705 -18.88 -18.45 1.31
N LEU A 706 -17.59 -18.19 1.58
CA LEU A 706 -17.11 -17.02 2.31
C LEU A 706 -17.45 -15.71 1.59
N HIS A 707 -17.28 -15.67 0.27
CA HIS A 707 -17.73 -14.54 -0.54
C HIS A 707 -19.23 -14.24 -0.32
N THR A 708 -20.07 -15.28 -0.29
CA THR A 708 -21.52 -15.15 -0.12
C THR A 708 -21.89 -14.63 1.25
N PHE A 709 -21.37 -15.23 2.34
CA PHE A 709 -21.63 -14.75 3.70
C PHE A 709 -21.22 -13.28 3.88
N CYS A 710 -19.99 -12.92 3.49
CA CYS A 710 -19.48 -11.56 3.66
C CYS A 710 -20.15 -10.53 2.72
N HIS A 711 -20.30 -10.82 1.43
CA HIS A 711 -20.71 -9.82 0.43
C HIS A 711 -22.17 -9.89 -0.01
N THR A 712 -22.73 -11.10 -0.19
CA THR A 712 -24.09 -11.29 -0.71
C THR A 712 -25.14 -11.16 0.39
N LEU A 713 -24.91 -11.81 1.53
CA LEU A 713 -25.86 -11.87 2.66
C LEU A 713 -25.52 -10.86 3.76
N GLN A 714 -24.22 -10.60 3.95
CA GLN A 714 -23.70 -9.83 5.08
C GLN A 714 -24.02 -10.43 6.45
N GLU A 715 -24.15 -11.76 6.50
CA GLU A 715 -24.41 -12.55 7.70
C GLU A 715 -23.09 -12.96 8.37
N ASN A 716 -23.03 -12.85 9.70
CA ASN A 716 -21.84 -13.13 10.47
C ASN A 716 -21.73 -14.62 10.83
N ILE A 717 -20.66 -15.27 10.36
CA ILE A 717 -20.28 -16.66 10.66
C ILE A 717 -18.80 -16.68 11.04
N GLY A 718 -18.39 -17.48 12.04
CA GLY A 718 -16.98 -17.64 12.36
C GLY A 718 -16.22 -18.31 11.21
N LEU A 719 -14.92 -18.04 11.05
CA LEU A 719 -14.13 -18.69 10.01
C LEU A 719 -14.03 -20.20 10.25
N VAL A 720 -13.87 -20.62 11.51
CA VAL A 720 -13.88 -22.06 11.86
C VAL A 720 -15.23 -22.69 11.56
N ASP A 721 -16.34 -22.02 11.88
CA ASP A 721 -17.69 -22.51 11.60
C ASP A 721 -17.91 -22.65 10.08
N ALA A 722 -17.50 -21.65 9.29
CA ALA A 722 -17.56 -21.71 7.84
C ALA A 722 -16.70 -22.87 7.27
N LEU A 723 -15.54 -23.15 7.86
CA LEU A 723 -14.68 -24.27 7.46
C LEU A 723 -15.30 -25.64 7.79
N GLN A 724 -15.98 -25.77 8.93
CA GLN A 724 -16.69 -26.99 9.33
C GLN A 724 -17.98 -27.22 8.53
N LEU A 725 -18.82 -26.19 8.38
CA LEU A 725 -20.03 -26.20 7.55
C LEU A 725 -19.71 -26.59 6.09
N HIS A 726 -18.61 -26.06 5.56
CA HIS A 726 -18.11 -26.45 4.24
C HIS A 726 -17.63 -27.90 4.20
N THR A 727 -16.83 -28.33 5.17
CA THR A 727 -16.30 -29.71 5.25
C THR A 727 -17.41 -30.75 5.33
N GLU A 728 -18.49 -30.46 6.06
CA GLU A 728 -19.64 -31.34 6.25
C GLU A 728 -20.60 -31.39 5.04
N LYS A 729 -20.68 -30.33 4.21
CA LYS A 729 -21.67 -30.25 3.10
C LYS A 729 -21.07 -30.14 1.69
N CYS A 730 -19.76 -29.98 1.55
CA CYS A 730 -19.10 -30.00 0.25
C CYS A 730 -18.95 -31.45 -0.27
N ASN A 731 -19.59 -31.77 -1.40
CA ASN A 731 -19.56 -33.09 -2.06
C ASN A 731 -18.23 -33.42 -2.78
N GLY A 732 -17.08 -33.03 -2.20
CA GLY A 732 -15.76 -33.10 -2.81
C GLY A 732 -14.69 -33.68 -1.90
N SER A 733 -13.42 -33.57 -2.31
CA SER A 733 -12.29 -33.97 -1.46
C SER A 733 -12.07 -32.95 -0.34
N VAL A 734 -11.93 -33.42 0.90
CA VAL A 734 -11.52 -32.59 2.05
C VAL A 734 -10.27 -31.77 1.68
N LEU A 735 -10.30 -30.47 1.96
CA LEU A 735 -9.22 -29.51 1.67
C LEU A 735 -7.86 -30.02 2.17
N ASP A 736 -6.77 -29.77 1.46
CA ASP A 736 -5.43 -30.04 2.00
C ASP A 736 -4.85 -28.84 2.78
N ARG A 737 -3.82 -29.09 3.61
CA ARG A 737 -3.22 -28.08 4.51
C ARG A 737 -2.72 -26.83 3.79
N ASN A 738 -2.33 -26.94 2.51
CA ASN A 738 -1.88 -25.81 1.71
C ASN A 738 -3.06 -25.01 1.16
N GLU A 739 -4.16 -25.70 0.84
CA GLU A 739 -5.41 -25.10 0.38
C GLU A 739 -6.13 -24.33 1.48
N LEU A 740 -6.21 -24.88 2.70
CA LEU A 740 -6.72 -24.19 3.89
C LEU A 740 -6.06 -22.80 4.05
N VAL A 741 -4.73 -22.78 4.06
CA VAL A 741 -3.98 -21.54 4.28
C VAL A 741 -3.95 -20.65 3.03
N TYR A 742 -4.17 -21.20 1.83
CA TYR A 742 -4.45 -20.39 0.63
C TYR A 742 -5.81 -19.66 0.73
N VAL A 743 -6.87 -20.29 1.23
CA VAL A 743 -8.15 -19.61 1.47
C VAL A 743 -7.98 -18.50 2.51
N MET A 744 -7.23 -18.76 3.58
CA MET A 744 -6.87 -17.71 4.54
C MET A 744 -6.09 -16.57 3.87
N ALA A 745 -5.17 -16.84 2.96
CA ALA A 745 -4.45 -15.79 2.21
C ALA A 745 -5.37 -14.98 1.30
N VAL A 746 -6.37 -15.61 0.66
CA VAL A 746 -7.41 -14.90 -0.12
C VAL A 746 -8.23 -13.96 0.78
N ILE A 747 -8.63 -14.40 1.98
CA ILE A 747 -9.33 -13.54 2.97
C ILE A 747 -8.42 -12.36 3.39
N MET A 748 -7.15 -12.63 3.67
CA MET A 748 -6.20 -11.63 4.17
C MET A 748 -5.86 -10.56 3.11
N GLU A 749 -5.77 -10.92 1.83
CA GLU A 749 -5.65 -9.95 0.74
C GLU A 749 -6.96 -9.19 0.51
N TRP A 750 -8.11 -9.89 0.49
CA TRP A 750 -9.42 -9.26 0.32
C TRP A 750 -9.66 -8.17 1.36
N ALA A 751 -9.41 -8.49 2.64
CA ALA A 751 -9.55 -7.57 3.76
C ALA A 751 -8.56 -6.39 3.72
N TYR A 752 -7.38 -6.59 3.12
CA TYR A 752 -6.40 -5.52 2.92
C TYR A 752 -6.87 -4.54 1.84
N GLN A 753 -7.22 -5.05 0.66
CA GLN A 753 -7.68 -4.26 -0.48
C GLN A 753 -9.01 -3.54 -0.21
N SER A 754 -9.93 -4.16 0.53
CA SER A 754 -11.18 -3.54 0.98
C SER A 754 -11.03 -2.50 2.09
N ARG A 755 -9.83 -2.41 2.69
CA ARG A 755 -9.52 -1.64 3.91
C ARG A 755 -10.35 -2.09 5.13
N SER A 756 -10.65 -3.38 5.22
CA SER A 756 -11.30 -3.98 6.40
C SER A 756 -10.34 -4.19 7.58
N VAL A 757 -9.03 -4.37 7.35
CA VAL A 757 -8.05 -4.68 8.41
C VAL A 757 -8.01 -3.56 9.48
N PRO A 758 -8.43 -3.82 10.74
CA PRO A 758 -8.40 -2.82 11.81
C PRO A 758 -6.97 -2.39 12.19
N PRO A 759 -6.76 -1.15 12.69
CA PRO A 759 -5.42 -0.65 13.04
C PRO A 759 -4.67 -1.53 14.05
N ASN A 760 -5.37 -2.12 15.01
CA ASN A 760 -4.82 -3.01 16.04
C ASN A 760 -4.43 -4.41 15.51
N LEU A 761 -5.00 -4.86 14.38
CA LEU A 761 -4.65 -6.13 13.73
C LEU A 761 -3.61 -5.97 12.62
N LYS A 762 -3.28 -4.72 12.23
CA LYS A 762 -2.42 -4.42 11.08
C LYS A 762 -1.00 -4.99 11.19
N GLN A 763 -0.42 -5.05 12.38
CA GLN A 763 0.92 -5.64 12.57
C GLN A 763 0.87 -7.16 12.38
N ASN A 764 -0.06 -7.85 13.06
CA ASN A 764 -0.24 -9.30 12.95
C ASN A 764 -0.62 -9.71 11.52
N HIS A 765 -1.41 -8.91 10.81
CA HIS A 765 -1.74 -9.11 9.39
C HIS A 765 -0.49 -9.11 8.51
N VAL A 766 0.37 -8.10 8.66
CA VAL A 766 1.64 -8.01 7.91
C VAL A 766 2.56 -9.19 8.23
N GLU A 767 2.68 -9.60 9.50
CA GLU A 767 3.50 -10.74 9.92
C GLU A 767 2.98 -12.09 9.40
N TRP A 768 1.65 -12.29 9.39
CA TRP A 768 1.00 -13.46 8.82
C TRP A 768 1.23 -13.54 7.30
N CYS A 769 0.97 -12.44 6.58
CA CYS A 769 1.17 -12.36 5.14
C CYS A 769 2.64 -12.50 4.73
N HIS A 770 3.57 -11.98 5.53
CA HIS A 770 5.01 -12.17 5.33
C HIS A 770 5.42 -13.64 5.52
N SER A 771 4.93 -14.29 6.58
CA SER A 771 5.14 -15.72 6.83
C SER A 771 4.58 -16.57 5.69
N TYR A 772 3.38 -16.24 5.17
CA TYR A 772 2.79 -16.88 4.01
C TYR A 772 3.65 -16.70 2.75
N ALA A 773 4.11 -15.48 2.46
CA ALA A 773 4.92 -15.19 1.27
C ALA A 773 6.26 -15.95 1.28
N ILE A 774 6.90 -16.08 2.45
CA ILE A 774 8.11 -16.89 2.63
C ILE A 774 7.80 -18.37 2.37
N MET A 775 6.73 -18.90 2.97
CA MET A 775 6.31 -20.30 2.78
C MET A 775 5.96 -20.60 1.31
N ALA A 776 5.21 -19.71 0.65
CA ALA A 776 4.84 -19.82 -0.76
C ALA A 776 6.03 -19.68 -1.71
N LYS A 777 7.07 -18.90 -1.35
CA LYS A 777 8.34 -18.90 -2.08
C LYS A 777 9.10 -20.20 -1.88
N PHE A 778 9.20 -20.70 -0.65
CA PHE A 778 9.87 -21.96 -0.34
C PHE A 778 9.22 -23.15 -1.08
N MET A 779 7.89 -23.26 -1.10
CA MET A 779 7.18 -24.34 -1.80
C MET A 779 7.27 -24.26 -3.33
N ARG A 780 7.42 -23.06 -3.91
CA ARG A 780 7.67 -22.90 -5.35
C ARG A 780 9.08 -23.34 -5.72
N ASN A 781 10.08 -22.99 -4.91
CA ASN A 781 11.47 -23.40 -5.11
C ASN A 781 11.68 -24.91 -4.84
N ASN A 782 10.88 -25.51 -3.96
CA ASN A 782 11.04 -26.91 -3.51
C ASN A 782 9.75 -27.72 -3.74
N PRO A 783 9.32 -27.98 -4.98
CA PRO A 783 8.02 -28.60 -5.29
C PRO A 783 7.87 -30.02 -4.72
N ASN A 784 8.97 -30.72 -4.45
CA ASN A 784 8.94 -32.06 -3.86
C ASN A 784 8.68 -32.04 -2.34
N ILE A 785 8.96 -30.94 -1.64
CA ILE A 785 8.88 -30.88 -0.18
C ILE A 785 7.41 -30.79 0.27
N LYS A 786 6.93 -31.86 0.91
CA LYS A 786 5.61 -31.96 1.56
C LYS A 786 5.56 -31.16 2.87
N TRP A 787 6.60 -31.28 3.69
CA TRP A 787 6.66 -30.81 5.08
C TRP A 787 7.65 -29.66 5.23
N ILE A 788 7.25 -28.59 5.94
CA ILE A 788 8.06 -27.39 6.09
C ILE A 788 8.32 -27.20 7.58
N HIS A 789 9.52 -27.53 8.04
CA HIS A 789 9.96 -27.14 9.37
C HIS A 789 10.29 -25.63 9.37
N PRO A 790 10.03 -24.88 10.47
CA PRO A 790 10.36 -23.46 10.53
C PRO A 790 11.85 -23.16 10.29
N ASP A 791 12.76 -24.11 10.55
CA ASP A 791 14.19 -24.00 10.26
C ASP A 791 14.52 -23.84 8.77
N TYR A 792 13.74 -24.46 7.88
CA TYR A 792 13.99 -24.37 6.43
C TYR A 792 13.61 -23.00 5.85
N LEU A 793 12.92 -22.16 6.63
CA LEU A 793 12.51 -20.82 6.25
C LEU A 793 13.50 -19.79 6.78
N THR A 794 14.72 -19.77 6.22
CA THR A 794 15.84 -18.89 6.62
C THR A 794 15.59 -17.38 6.52
N LYS A 795 14.41 -16.97 6.02
CA LYS A 795 13.96 -15.57 5.96
C LYS A 795 12.79 -15.25 6.91
N LEU A 796 12.31 -16.23 7.67
CA LEU A 796 11.31 -16.02 8.73
C LEU A 796 11.98 -15.31 9.91
N ASP A 797 11.29 -14.34 10.50
CA ASP A 797 11.80 -13.61 11.67
C ASP A 797 12.13 -14.58 12.83
N PRO A 798 13.28 -14.44 13.52
CA PRO A 798 13.68 -15.38 14.57
C PRO A 798 12.70 -15.49 15.74
N LYS A 799 11.99 -14.42 16.11
CA LYS A 799 10.96 -14.46 17.17
C LYS A 799 9.73 -15.21 16.68
N VAL A 800 9.23 -14.87 15.49
CA VAL A 800 8.10 -15.57 14.85
C VAL A 800 8.43 -17.06 14.69
N LYS A 801 9.65 -17.40 14.28
CA LYS A 801 10.15 -18.76 14.18
C LYS A 801 10.15 -19.48 15.53
N GLN A 802 10.63 -18.84 16.60
CA GLN A 802 10.60 -19.38 17.96
C GLN A 802 9.16 -19.61 18.45
N THR A 803 8.25 -18.66 18.25
CA THR A 803 6.82 -18.80 18.56
C THR A 803 6.18 -19.96 17.78
N VAL A 804 6.46 -20.10 16.48
CA VAL A 804 5.94 -21.23 15.70
C VAL A 804 6.46 -22.57 16.21
N ILE A 805 7.75 -22.67 16.56
CA ILE A 805 8.32 -23.90 17.14
C ILE A 805 7.67 -24.20 18.50
N HIS A 806 7.52 -23.17 19.35
CA HIS A 806 6.88 -23.27 20.66
C HIS A 806 5.43 -23.77 20.57
N ASP A 807 4.61 -23.14 19.73
CA ASP A 807 3.17 -23.35 19.69
C ASP A 807 2.75 -24.60 18.88
N GLY A 808 3.62 -25.12 18.00
CA GLY A 808 3.27 -26.18 17.05
C GLY A 808 4.23 -27.36 16.95
N PHE A 809 5.40 -27.32 17.57
CA PHE A 809 6.46 -28.34 17.41
C PHE A 809 7.14 -28.75 18.73
N THR A 810 6.64 -28.33 19.89
CA THR A 810 7.19 -28.64 21.24
C THR A 810 6.88 -30.04 21.75
N SER A 811 5.79 -30.65 21.29
CA SER A 811 5.52 -32.07 21.54
C SER A 811 5.90 -32.89 20.31
N SER A 812 6.36 -34.14 20.52
CA SER A 812 6.65 -35.07 19.42
C SER A 812 5.42 -35.13 18.51
N PRO A 813 5.53 -34.69 17.25
CA PRO A 813 4.43 -33.98 16.61
C PRO A 813 3.22 -34.89 16.40
N ARG A 814 2.10 -34.51 17.01
CA ARG A 814 0.77 -35.14 16.83
C ARG A 814 0.19 -34.81 15.45
N PHE A 815 0.98 -35.01 14.40
CA PHE A 815 0.52 -34.90 13.03
C PHE A 815 -0.66 -35.83 12.83
N SER A 816 -1.75 -35.31 12.26
CA SER A 816 -2.68 -36.17 11.54
C SER A 816 -1.89 -37.03 10.53
N PRO A 817 -2.15 -38.35 10.42
CA PRO A 817 -1.43 -39.27 9.54
C PRO A 817 -1.71 -39.04 8.04
N ARG A 818 -2.47 -38.00 7.71
CA ARG A 818 -2.80 -37.60 6.35
C ARG A 818 -1.59 -36.99 5.65
N ASP A 819 -1.25 -37.61 4.51
CA ASP A 819 -0.21 -37.16 3.61
C ASP A 819 -0.50 -35.73 3.11
N ALA A 820 0.51 -34.86 3.01
CA ALA A 820 0.35 -33.44 2.64
C ALA A 820 0.09 -33.20 1.14
N ALA A 821 -0.52 -34.19 0.48
CA ALA A 821 -1.02 -34.14 -0.88
C ALA A 821 -2.53 -33.94 -0.89
N ALA A 822 -3.06 -33.56 -2.05
CA ALA A 822 -4.48 -33.62 -2.35
C ALA A 822 -5.08 -34.98 -1.94
N VAL A 823 -6.22 -34.96 -1.23
CA VAL A 823 -7.00 -36.20 -1.04
C VAL A 823 -7.46 -36.67 -2.42
N LYS A 824 -7.18 -37.94 -2.73
CA LYS A 824 -7.71 -38.56 -3.93
C LYS A 824 -9.22 -38.70 -3.77
N ASP A 825 -9.92 -38.13 -4.75
CA ASP A 825 -11.35 -38.26 -4.98
C ASP A 825 -11.89 -39.66 -4.64
N PRO A 826 -12.89 -39.80 -3.73
CA PRO A 826 -13.44 -41.10 -3.36
C PRO A 826 -14.12 -41.83 -4.53
N PHE A 827 -14.53 -41.12 -5.58
CA PHE A 827 -15.08 -41.73 -6.80
C PHE A 827 -14.01 -42.33 -7.71
N HIS A 828 -12.72 -42.14 -7.42
CA HIS A 828 -11.62 -42.79 -8.11
C HIS A 828 -11.61 -44.29 -7.75
N ARG A 829 -12.42 -45.09 -8.47
CA ARG A 829 -12.46 -46.55 -8.38
C ARG A 829 -11.05 -47.12 -8.28
N LYS A 830 -10.82 -47.99 -7.28
CA LYS A 830 -9.56 -48.76 -7.14
C LYS A 830 -9.43 -49.69 -8.34
N GLY A 831 -8.75 -49.22 -9.40
CA GLY A 831 -8.40 -50.06 -10.54
C GLY A 831 -7.64 -51.30 -10.08
N ARG A 832 -8.04 -52.47 -10.59
CA ARG A 832 -7.22 -53.68 -10.47
C ARG A 832 -5.84 -53.41 -11.10
N SER A 833 -4.82 -54.11 -10.60
CA SER A 833 -3.40 -53.98 -10.98
C SER A 833 -2.78 -52.57 -10.87
N ARG A 834 -2.32 -52.24 -9.66
CA ARG A 834 -0.89 -51.94 -9.49
C ARG A 834 -0.28 -53.06 -8.66
N GLY A 835 0.19 -54.10 -9.36
CA GLY A 835 1.02 -55.13 -8.74
C GLY A 835 2.40 -54.57 -8.39
N SER A 836 2.93 -55.03 -7.26
CA SER A 836 4.34 -55.01 -6.86
C SER A 836 5.31 -54.08 -7.60
N GLU A 837 5.71 -52.99 -6.93
CA GLU A 837 7.15 -52.67 -6.85
C GLU A 837 7.48 -51.94 -5.54
N HIS A 838 8.73 -52.10 -5.08
CA HIS A 838 9.28 -51.60 -3.81
C HIS A 838 8.61 -52.04 -2.48
N THR A 839 8.81 -53.31 -2.12
CA THR A 839 9.19 -53.66 -0.75
C THR A 839 10.28 -54.76 -0.75
N LYS A 840 11.50 -54.40 -0.38
CA LYS A 840 12.60 -55.32 -0.03
C LYS A 840 13.47 -54.67 1.07
N ARG A 841 14.01 -55.51 1.96
CA ARG A 841 14.53 -55.18 3.31
C ARG A 841 13.39 -54.85 4.30
N SER A 842 13.30 -55.47 5.48
CA SER A 842 14.12 -56.56 6.05
C SER A 842 13.42 -57.35 7.17
N LYS A 843 14.03 -58.48 7.56
CA LYS A 843 13.65 -59.46 8.61
C LYS A 843 12.55 -60.47 8.23
N GLY A 844 12.71 -61.71 8.73
CA GLY A 844 11.85 -62.87 8.42
C GLY A 844 12.67 -64.10 8.01
N SER A 845 13.16 -64.88 8.98
CA SER A 845 14.00 -66.07 8.75
C SER A 845 13.30 -67.37 9.17
N LYS A 846 13.57 -68.46 8.42
CA LYS A 846 13.19 -69.87 8.68
C LYS A 846 11.74 -70.28 8.33
N GLY A 847 11.60 -71.55 7.92
CA GLY A 847 10.36 -72.22 7.45
C GLY A 847 10.33 -72.39 5.91
N SER A 848 10.60 -73.55 5.29
CA SER A 848 9.84 -74.83 5.29
C SER A 848 8.41 -74.65 4.74
N LYS A 849 7.91 -75.29 3.67
CA LYS A 849 8.32 -76.40 2.76
C LYS A 849 7.41 -76.31 1.47
N GLU A 850 7.45 -77.09 0.37
CA GLU A 850 8.33 -78.09 -0.30
C GLU A 850 7.87 -78.24 -1.79
N ARG A 851 8.72 -78.77 -2.71
CA ARG A 851 8.46 -79.16 -4.14
C ARG A 851 8.21 -78.00 -5.15
N THR A 852 8.87 -77.89 -6.32
CA THR A 852 9.26 -78.85 -7.41
C THR A 852 8.05 -79.25 -8.26
N LYS A 853 7.98 -79.09 -9.60
CA LYS A 853 8.97 -79.27 -10.71
C LYS A 853 9.06 -77.98 -11.59
N ARG A 854 10.12 -77.63 -12.36
CA ARG A 854 10.79 -78.31 -13.50
C ARG A 854 9.82 -78.65 -14.66
N SER A 855 10.11 -78.40 -15.95
CA SER A 855 11.40 -78.06 -16.60
C SER A 855 11.30 -77.59 -18.06
N LYS A 856 12.34 -76.84 -18.51
CA LYS A 856 12.94 -76.83 -19.89
C LYS A 856 12.08 -76.25 -21.06
N SER A 857 12.65 -75.70 -22.15
CA SER A 857 14.07 -75.40 -22.50
C SER A 857 14.22 -74.51 -23.75
N ARG A 858 15.40 -73.87 -23.90
CA ARG A 858 16.10 -73.49 -25.17
C ARG A 858 15.37 -72.49 -26.11
N SER A 859 15.87 -71.26 -26.28
CA SER A 859 16.89 -70.84 -27.29
C SER A 859 16.23 -70.00 -28.41
N LYS A 860 16.89 -69.14 -29.20
CA LYS A 860 18.32 -68.85 -29.45
C LYS A 860 18.49 -67.42 -30.03
N ASP A 861 19.74 -66.99 -30.26
CA ASP A 861 20.27 -65.90 -31.14
C ASP A 861 19.26 -65.01 -31.91
N SER A 862 19.35 -63.68 -31.93
CA SER A 862 20.34 -62.87 -32.70
C SER A 862 19.80 -61.42 -32.83
N ARG A 863 20.45 -60.39 -33.44
CA ARG A 863 21.84 -59.88 -33.57
C ARG A 863 21.75 -58.61 -34.46
N SER A 864 22.67 -57.64 -34.33
CA SER A 864 22.82 -56.45 -35.21
C SER A 864 21.76 -55.33 -35.04
N LYS A 865 22.03 -54.05 -35.38
CA LYS A 865 23.28 -53.41 -35.87
C LYS A 865 23.34 -51.92 -35.45
N SER A 866 24.50 -51.28 -35.63
CA SER A 866 24.82 -49.90 -35.23
C SER A 866 25.59 -49.13 -36.31
N SER A 867 25.47 -47.79 -36.29
CA SER A 867 26.31 -46.75 -36.94
C SER A 867 25.87 -45.40 -36.30
N GLU A 868 26.72 -44.53 -35.73
CA GLU A 868 27.82 -43.71 -36.32
C GLU A 868 27.27 -42.58 -37.22
N HIS A 869 27.73 -41.30 -37.17
CA HIS A 869 28.52 -40.53 -36.17
C HIS A 869 27.71 -39.25 -35.77
N GLU A 870 28.10 -37.99 -35.51
CA GLU A 870 29.31 -37.12 -35.44
C GLU A 870 28.83 -35.84 -34.67
N GLU A 871 29.51 -35.07 -33.81
CA GLU A 871 30.87 -34.97 -33.25
C GLU A 871 31.86 -33.97 -33.93
N HIS A 872 32.06 -32.77 -33.35
CA HIS A 872 33.19 -31.87 -33.63
C HIS A 872 33.55 -30.95 -32.42
N GLU A 873 34.85 -30.75 -32.18
CA GLU A 873 35.47 -29.89 -31.13
C GLU A 873 35.60 -28.40 -31.60
N GLU A 874 36.15 -27.38 -30.90
CA GLU A 874 37.29 -27.24 -29.96
C GLU A 874 37.07 -26.10 -28.90
N GLN A 875 37.56 -26.18 -27.65
CA GLN A 875 38.94 -25.96 -27.13
C GLN A 875 39.49 -24.52 -27.35
N LYS A 876 40.35 -23.90 -26.50
CA LYS A 876 40.90 -24.12 -25.14
C LYS A 876 41.55 -22.81 -24.65
N LEU A 877 41.79 -22.64 -23.34
CA LEU A 877 43.13 -22.31 -22.80
C LEU A 877 43.21 -22.56 -21.28
N LYS A 878 44.44 -22.63 -20.73
CA LYS A 878 44.77 -22.79 -19.30
C LYS A 878 45.77 -21.71 -18.86
N SER A 879 45.87 -21.47 -17.55
CA SER A 879 47.13 -21.70 -16.80
C SER A 879 46.89 -21.72 -15.29
N GLU A 880 47.70 -22.50 -14.58
CA GLU A 880 47.86 -22.49 -13.12
C GLU A 880 49.07 -21.60 -12.75
N ASP A 881 49.21 -21.15 -11.50
CA ASP A 881 50.50 -21.19 -10.79
C ASP A 881 50.34 -20.99 -9.27
N ASP A 882 51.15 -21.70 -8.48
CA ASP A 882 51.22 -21.60 -7.00
C ASP A 882 52.33 -20.65 -6.54
N LYS A 883 52.20 -20.10 -5.32
CA LYS A 883 53.31 -19.99 -4.34
C LYS A 883 52.86 -19.61 -2.93
N GLU A 884 53.32 -20.40 -1.97
CA GLU A 884 53.33 -20.12 -0.53
C GLU A 884 54.66 -19.45 -0.14
N PHE A 885 54.68 -18.52 0.82
CA PHE A 885 55.93 -18.05 1.44
C PHE A 885 55.75 -17.59 2.89
N TRP A 886 56.68 -17.96 3.76
CA TRP A 886 56.73 -17.60 5.18
C TRP A 886 57.73 -16.46 5.44
N LEU A 887 57.45 -15.61 6.43
CA LEU A 887 58.49 -14.87 7.15
C LEU A 887 58.05 -14.53 8.59
N LYS A 888 59.01 -14.47 9.51
CA LYS A 888 58.84 -14.27 10.96
C LYS A 888 59.58 -13.02 11.43
N GLN A 889 59.16 -12.51 12.60
CA GLN A 889 59.87 -11.55 13.46
C GLN A 889 60.10 -10.15 12.85
N ASN A 890 59.79 -9.06 13.56
CA ASN A 890 60.47 -8.72 14.81
C ASN A 890 59.62 -7.96 15.84
N THR A 891 60.11 -7.93 17.08
CA THR A 891 59.48 -7.30 18.24
C THR A 891 59.99 -5.88 18.51
N ALA A 892 59.09 -4.95 18.80
CA ALA A 892 59.39 -3.69 19.47
C ALA A 892 58.30 -3.33 20.49
N ARG A 893 58.68 -3.01 21.73
CA ARG A 893 57.78 -2.43 22.74
C ARG A 893 57.86 -0.90 22.68
N PRO A 894 56.72 -0.20 22.82
CA PRO A 894 56.72 1.13 23.42
C PRO A 894 56.03 1.14 24.80
N ILE A 895 56.74 1.80 25.71
CA ILE A 895 56.44 2.19 27.08
C ILE A 895 54.99 2.69 27.28
N SER A 896 54.37 2.32 28.42
CA SER A 896 53.07 2.81 28.86
C SER A 896 53.12 4.22 29.47
N PRO A 897 52.29 5.18 29.02
CA PRO A 897 52.03 6.42 29.76
C PRO A 897 51.13 6.18 30.98
N SER A 898 51.29 7.00 32.02
CA SER A 898 50.42 7.04 33.20
C SER A 898 49.02 7.59 32.88
N PRO A 899 47.97 7.22 33.65
CA PRO A 899 46.64 7.80 33.48
C PRO A 899 46.63 9.29 33.85
N MET A 900 46.07 10.14 32.98
CA MET A 900 45.68 11.51 33.31
C MET A 900 44.20 11.57 33.68
N ASP A 901 43.80 12.58 34.47
CA ASP A 901 42.46 12.72 35.02
C ASP A 901 41.32 12.70 33.99
N GLU A 902 40.48 11.67 34.05
CA GLU A 902 39.28 11.51 33.24
C GLU A 902 38.18 12.51 33.71
N LYS A 903 38.23 13.73 33.18
CA LYS A 903 37.15 14.72 33.34
C LYS A 903 35.85 14.16 32.73
N ARG A 904 34.96 13.71 33.61
CA ARG A 904 33.70 12.98 33.34
C ARG A 904 32.86 13.53 32.17
N ASP A 905 33.11 13.02 30.96
CA ASP A 905 32.24 13.23 29.80
C ASP A 905 30.86 12.57 29.99
N ARG A 906 29.81 13.29 29.61
CA ARG A 906 28.41 12.89 29.77
C ARG A 906 27.69 12.95 28.43
N ILE A 907 26.83 11.97 28.17
CA ILE A 907 25.84 12.04 27.08
C ILE A 907 24.73 13.00 27.54
N VAL A 908 24.93 14.28 27.21
CA VAL A 908 24.01 15.40 27.43
C VAL A 908 22.91 15.40 26.35
N VAL A 909 21.90 16.25 26.53
CA VAL A 909 20.72 16.45 25.68
C VAL A 909 20.66 17.90 25.24
#